data_AF-R6A2F5-F1
#
_entry.id   AF-R6A2F5-F1
#
_cell.length_a   1.000
_cell.length_b   1.000
_cell.length_c   1.000
_cell.angle_alpha   90.00
_cell.angle_beta   90.00
_cell.angle_gamma   90.00
#
_symmetry.space_group_name_H-M   'P 1'
#
loop_
_entity.id
_entity.type
_entity.pdbx_description
1 polymer ?
#
loop_
_entity_poly.entity_id
_entity_poly.type
_entity_poly.pdbx_seq_one_letter_code
_entity_poly.pdbx_strand_id
1 'polypeptide(L)'
;MKHKSILSLLIFLMGFGAVTTSCEDMLTPDMNRYAENFSGKDTIYFYTGILRNVQDMVEQNQLLGDLRSDLVAPTAYVSDSVSGIINYDRTNANANRDGDNGLLNRSAYYKVINQCNFYLAKVDTSAVKNNIYYMKREYAQVVDIRAWAYIQLVQTYGRVPFITKPVDNADTGWETKPEGDIWATADNLVDLLKGDLERANAIEHTLGYPQYGEFATGNDNFKVNSSYLRFYSDILLGDLYLYRGASKQDYVEAAKNYYYFLKEQSRKGVGVSGSYATFGKNINTNGSYSYSPNISSWVSRGLAATSLNAENVTLLPSAANSTFGRVLTKVAQIYGFDSNSTNSTSSSGSTSGSVSLSVNYKSRQVEPSNAYLNLCKAQNYSVTTSDNTTGAPTSVEYYTGAGDARLAATAPIFETKEGGRNRYIVKEAPVTYVNASSTAGGYDFRHYKSIYRLKQIYLRYAEAINRAGYPRLAYAVLNTGLTKNTVPELGDSIAYDDAAHTKQLVYYLDSTKTTTPYHAAFFIGVDELRRAQAEPEYAKFLDFTSNNWSNVGIHEMGTGVTSSMDSLNSFALAVHGNIAKGGKIKGRILQEKERCAALAETNVQSIKRRVRLPWNDVVTPEEGGTTTPSLEEQRKDYETLDPVEPLAADPAEINAVETLIADEYALETAYEGTRMFDLIRIARHMNLDSNTAADYGTKWLAWKIARRNFDGAPYETPATYDGLLFGKLLVEDNWYIISPVYNK
;
A
#
# COMPACT_ATOMS: atom_id res chain seq x y z
N MET A 1 -18.73 10.44 -69.70
CA MET A 1 -17.52 9.98 -70.42
C MET A 1 -16.39 10.95 -70.10
N LYS A 2 -15.21 10.63 -69.56
CA LYS A 2 -14.59 9.44 -68.98
C LYS A 2 -13.67 9.99 -67.86
N HIS A 3 -13.87 9.62 -66.59
CA HIS A 3 -12.89 9.86 -65.54
C HIS A 3 -11.93 8.67 -65.46
N LYS A 4 -10.64 8.95 -65.60
CA LYS A 4 -9.56 7.96 -65.55
C LYS A 4 -9.14 7.71 -64.09
N SER A 5 -9.28 6.46 -63.67
CA SER A 5 -8.28 5.65 -62.94
C SER A 5 -7.64 6.21 -61.66
N ILE A 6 -8.31 6.00 -60.51
CA ILE A 6 -7.71 5.91 -59.16
C ILE A 6 -7.65 4.45 -58.67
N LEU A 7 -8.28 3.51 -59.37
CA LEU A 7 -8.44 2.13 -58.90
C LEU A 7 -7.17 1.27 -59.03
N SER A 8 -6.17 1.69 -59.82
CA SER A 8 -4.91 0.97 -59.98
C SER A 8 -3.89 1.25 -58.86
N LEU A 9 -4.08 2.28 -58.03
CA LEU A 9 -3.19 2.58 -56.89
C LEU A 9 -3.66 1.90 -55.58
N LEU A 10 -4.92 1.49 -55.52
CA LEU A 10 -5.53 0.83 -54.36
C LEU A 10 -5.27 -0.68 -54.29
N ILE A 11 -4.83 -1.31 -55.38
CA ILE A 11 -4.53 -2.75 -55.43
C ILE A 11 -3.04 -3.03 -55.16
N PHE A 12 -2.17 -2.00 -55.16
CA PHE A 12 -0.76 -2.13 -54.79
C PHE A 12 -0.49 -1.83 -53.29
N LEU A 13 -1.50 -1.37 -52.54
CA LEU A 13 -1.44 -1.10 -51.10
C LEU A 13 -2.12 -2.18 -50.24
N MET A 14 -2.62 -3.26 -50.86
CA MET A 14 -3.30 -4.39 -50.19
C MET A 14 -2.52 -5.72 -50.30
N GLY A 15 -1.22 -5.66 -50.59
CA GLY A 15 -0.42 -6.87 -50.79
C GLY A 15 0.99 -6.73 -50.25
N PHE A 16 1.13 -6.63 -48.93
CA PHE A 16 2.26 -7.15 -48.14
C PHE A 16 1.95 -7.01 -46.64
N GLY A 17 0.77 -7.51 -46.23
CA GLY A 17 0.52 -7.86 -44.83
C GLY A 17 1.13 -9.24 -44.57
N ALA A 18 2.46 -9.32 -44.60
CA ALA A 18 3.16 -10.47 -44.05
C ALA A 18 2.86 -10.46 -42.55
N VAL A 19 2.17 -11.50 -42.10
CA VAL A 19 1.86 -11.76 -40.70
C VAL A 19 3.19 -12.06 -40.01
N THR A 20 3.84 -11.06 -39.43
CA THR A 20 4.99 -11.26 -38.55
C THR A 20 4.45 -11.59 -37.15
N THR A 21 4.32 -12.89 -36.90
CA THR A 21 4.81 -13.56 -35.67
C THR A 21 4.84 -12.72 -34.40
N SER A 22 3.77 -12.77 -33.60
CA SER A 22 3.70 -12.08 -32.29
C SER A 22 4.61 -12.71 -31.22
N CYS A 23 5.20 -13.88 -31.46
CA CYS A 23 6.21 -14.49 -30.58
C CYS A 23 7.51 -13.66 -30.56
N GLU A 24 7.88 -13.06 -31.70
CA GLU A 24 9.14 -12.34 -31.90
C GLU A 24 9.19 -10.97 -31.19
N ASP A 25 8.09 -10.51 -30.58
CA ASP A 25 7.95 -9.14 -30.05
C ASP A 25 7.93 -9.09 -28.51
N MET A 26 7.97 -10.23 -27.80
CA MET A 26 7.94 -10.23 -26.33
C MET A 26 9.30 -9.89 -25.70
N LEU A 27 10.37 -10.53 -26.18
CA LEU A 27 11.74 -10.33 -25.65
C LEU A 27 12.54 -9.30 -26.46
N THR A 28 12.08 -8.96 -27.65
CA THR A 28 12.74 -8.07 -28.61
C THR A 28 11.89 -6.91 -29.13
N PRO A 29 11.02 -6.25 -28.33
CA PRO A 29 10.25 -5.12 -28.83
C PRO A 29 11.18 -3.96 -29.20
N ASP A 30 11.26 -3.66 -30.51
CA ASP A 30 12.13 -2.65 -31.13
C ASP A 30 13.63 -2.77 -30.78
N MET A 31 14.30 -3.80 -31.32
CA MET A 31 15.74 -3.99 -31.11
C MET A 31 16.64 -2.80 -31.52
N ASN A 32 16.21 -2.01 -32.50
CA ASN A 32 16.90 -0.80 -32.97
C ASN A 32 17.02 0.31 -31.90
N ARG A 33 16.39 0.17 -30.73
CA ARG A 33 16.44 1.11 -29.60
C ARG A 33 17.19 0.55 -28.38
N TYR A 34 17.72 -0.68 -28.44
CA TYR A 34 18.62 -1.18 -27.42
C TYR A 34 20.02 -0.58 -27.61
N ALA A 35 20.67 -0.19 -26.52
CA ALA A 35 22.05 0.28 -26.56
C ALA A 35 23.00 -0.92 -26.66
N GLU A 36 23.03 -1.59 -27.81
CA GLU A 36 23.83 -2.79 -28.05
C GLU A 36 25.34 -2.55 -27.84
N ASN A 37 25.78 -1.30 -28.04
CA ASN A 37 27.18 -0.86 -27.91
C ASN A 37 27.50 -0.14 -26.58
N PHE A 38 26.85 -0.51 -25.48
CA PHE A 38 27.28 -0.04 -24.16
C PHE A 38 28.70 -0.53 -23.85
N SER A 39 29.64 0.42 -23.72
CA SER A 39 31.07 0.17 -23.49
C SER A 39 31.42 -0.12 -22.02
N GLY A 40 30.42 -0.17 -21.14
CA GLY A 40 30.62 -0.29 -19.69
C GLY A 40 31.15 0.99 -19.04
N LYS A 41 31.23 2.13 -19.75
CA LYS A 41 31.83 3.38 -19.24
C LYS A 41 30.84 4.54 -19.06
N ASP A 42 29.72 4.53 -19.77
CA ASP A 42 28.74 5.63 -19.80
C ASP A 42 27.40 5.24 -19.14
N THR A 43 27.44 5.05 -17.82
CA THR A 43 26.43 4.30 -17.06
C THR A 43 25.19 5.11 -16.73
N ILE A 44 25.32 6.43 -16.61
CA ILE A 44 24.23 7.33 -16.22
C ILE A 44 23.16 7.37 -17.33
N TYR A 45 23.55 7.49 -18.60
CA TYR A 45 22.60 7.47 -19.71
C TYR A 45 21.93 6.10 -19.87
N PHE A 46 22.66 5.00 -19.64
CA PHE A 46 22.05 3.67 -19.70
C PHE A 46 21.04 3.49 -18.56
N TYR A 47 21.43 3.81 -17.32
CA TYR A 47 20.55 3.76 -16.15
C TYR A 47 19.28 4.62 -16.34
N THR A 48 19.43 5.87 -16.80
CA THR A 48 18.27 6.72 -17.09
C THR A 48 17.44 6.20 -18.27
N GLY A 49 18.05 5.52 -19.24
CA GLY A 49 17.36 4.78 -20.29
C GLY A 49 16.53 3.59 -19.76
N ILE A 50 16.98 2.91 -18.70
CA ILE A 50 16.17 1.89 -18.01
C ILE A 50 14.96 2.54 -17.34
N LEU A 51 15.14 3.67 -16.63
CA LEU A 51 14.01 4.41 -16.03
C LEU A 51 13.01 4.90 -17.09
N ARG A 52 13.48 5.28 -18.28
CA ARG A 52 12.63 5.62 -19.43
C ARG A 52 11.76 4.44 -19.87
N ASN A 53 12.29 3.21 -19.83
CA ASN A 53 11.49 2.01 -20.12
C ASN A 53 10.48 1.70 -19.01
N VAL A 54 10.80 1.98 -17.74
CA VAL A 54 9.82 1.88 -16.64
C VAL A 54 8.64 2.83 -16.88
N GLN A 55 8.88 4.06 -17.35
CA GLN A 55 7.81 4.99 -17.74
C GLN A 55 6.89 4.45 -18.84
N ASP A 56 7.36 3.53 -19.70
CA ASP A 56 6.54 2.98 -20.78
C ASP A 56 5.45 2.03 -20.25
N MET A 57 5.65 1.42 -19.08
CA MET A 57 4.78 0.40 -18.49
C MET A 57 4.10 0.80 -17.17
N VAL A 58 4.56 1.86 -16.50
CA VAL A 58 4.08 2.23 -15.16
C VAL A 58 2.57 2.51 -15.09
N GLU A 59 2.01 3.20 -16.09
CA GLU A 59 0.57 3.49 -16.14
C GLU A 59 -0.26 2.23 -16.35
N GLN A 60 0.26 1.30 -17.16
CA GLN A 60 -0.37 0.01 -17.36
C GLN A 60 -0.39 -0.77 -16.04
N ASN A 61 0.75 -0.89 -15.37
CA ASN A 61 0.85 -1.58 -14.09
C ASN A 61 -0.12 -1.01 -13.05
N GLN A 62 -0.21 0.33 -12.97
CA GLN A 62 -1.15 1.00 -12.06
C GLN A 62 -2.61 0.64 -12.38
N LEU A 63 -3.02 0.78 -13.65
CA LEU A 63 -4.39 0.46 -14.06
C LEU A 63 -4.74 -1.01 -13.82
N LEU A 64 -3.83 -1.95 -14.06
CA LEU A 64 -4.09 -3.37 -13.82
C LEU A 64 -4.30 -3.67 -12.33
N GLY A 65 -3.60 -2.96 -11.44
CA GLY A 65 -3.77 -3.07 -9.99
C GLY A 65 -5.11 -2.52 -9.49
N ASP A 66 -5.67 -1.51 -10.16
CA ASP A 66 -6.91 -0.86 -9.75
C ASP A 66 -8.15 -1.46 -10.43
N LEU A 67 -8.11 -1.64 -11.76
CA LEU A 67 -9.27 -2.07 -12.57
C LEU A 67 -9.78 -3.47 -12.20
N ARG A 68 -8.91 -4.31 -11.65
CA ARG A 68 -9.21 -5.68 -11.24
C ARG A 68 -9.59 -5.76 -9.77
N SER A 69 -9.59 -4.66 -9.04
CA SER A 69 -9.83 -4.67 -7.60
C SER A 69 -11.30 -4.45 -7.24
N ASP A 70 -11.58 -4.38 -5.93
CA ASP A 70 -12.85 -3.94 -5.36
C ASP A 70 -13.06 -2.41 -5.40
N LEU A 71 -12.13 -1.62 -5.94
CA LEU A 71 -12.18 -0.14 -5.90
C LEU A 71 -12.96 0.52 -7.04
N VAL A 72 -13.10 -0.13 -8.20
CA VAL A 72 -13.74 0.50 -9.37
C VAL A 72 -15.01 -0.22 -9.82
N ALA A 73 -15.88 0.53 -10.47
CA ALA A 73 -17.00 0.03 -11.26
C ALA A 73 -16.93 0.61 -12.69
N PRO A 74 -17.35 -0.13 -13.73
CA PRO A 74 -17.39 0.37 -15.10
C PRO A 74 -18.54 1.37 -15.26
N THR A 75 -18.32 2.42 -16.05
CA THR A 75 -19.40 3.36 -16.44
C THR A 75 -20.06 2.91 -17.75
N ALA A 76 -21.10 3.64 -18.19
CA ALA A 76 -21.70 3.45 -19.50
C ALA A 76 -20.77 3.79 -20.70
N TYR A 77 -19.60 4.41 -20.45
CA TYR A 77 -18.61 4.77 -21.46
C TYR A 77 -17.34 3.91 -21.40
N VAL A 78 -17.35 2.85 -20.58
CA VAL A 78 -16.23 1.90 -20.51
C VAL A 78 -15.96 1.32 -21.90
N SER A 79 -14.69 1.24 -22.29
CA SER A 79 -14.31 0.49 -23.49
C SER A 79 -14.43 -1.01 -23.25
N ASP A 80 -14.63 -1.80 -24.30
CA ASP A 80 -14.66 -3.26 -24.20
C ASP A 80 -13.38 -3.82 -23.57
N SER A 81 -12.23 -3.23 -23.90
CA SER A 81 -10.91 -3.60 -23.35
C SER A 81 -10.82 -3.39 -21.84
N VAL A 82 -11.31 -2.27 -21.32
CA VAL A 82 -11.32 -1.99 -19.88
C VAL A 82 -12.40 -2.82 -19.17
N SER A 83 -13.58 -2.98 -19.79
CA SER A 83 -14.66 -3.80 -19.28
C SER A 83 -14.26 -5.27 -19.13
N GLY A 84 -13.54 -5.82 -20.12
CA GLY A 84 -13.02 -7.19 -20.07
C GLY A 84 -12.06 -7.44 -18.91
N ILE A 85 -11.17 -6.48 -18.62
CA ILE A 85 -10.25 -6.52 -17.48
C ILE A 85 -11.04 -6.51 -16.15
N ILE A 86 -12.02 -5.60 -16.02
CA ILE A 86 -12.85 -5.48 -14.81
C ILE A 86 -13.69 -6.74 -14.59
N ASN A 87 -14.20 -7.36 -15.65
CA ASN A 87 -15.14 -8.50 -15.56
C ASN A 87 -14.47 -9.87 -15.64
N TYR A 88 -13.13 -9.91 -15.62
CA TYR A 88 -12.34 -11.14 -15.76
C TYR A 88 -12.81 -11.97 -16.96
N ASP A 89 -13.01 -11.31 -18.10
CA ASP A 89 -13.41 -11.99 -19.31
C ASP A 89 -12.21 -12.76 -19.90
N ARG A 90 -12.32 -14.09 -19.91
CA ARG A 90 -11.33 -15.01 -20.49
C ARG A 90 -11.78 -15.57 -21.85
N THR A 91 -12.98 -15.24 -22.31
CA THR A 91 -13.61 -15.86 -23.48
C THR A 91 -13.30 -15.13 -24.79
N ASN A 92 -13.01 -13.83 -24.72
CA ASN A 92 -12.68 -13.06 -25.91
C ASN A 92 -11.16 -13.07 -26.16
N ALA A 93 -10.70 -14.07 -26.91
CA ALA A 93 -9.30 -14.18 -27.32
C ALA A 93 -8.80 -12.94 -28.10
N ASN A 94 -9.68 -12.18 -28.77
CA ASN A 94 -9.29 -10.96 -29.50
C ASN A 94 -9.18 -9.73 -28.59
N ALA A 95 -9.93 -9.63 -27.48
CA ALA A 95 -9.78 -8.55 -26.50
C ALA A 95 -8.58 -8.75 -25.54
N ASN A 96 -8.04 -9.99 -25.51
CA ASN A 96 -6.93 -10.43 -24.66
C ASN A 96 -5.65 -10.76 -25.47
N ARG A 97 -5.58 -10.41 -26.75
CA ARG A 97 -4.39 -10.55 -27.59
C ARG A 97 -3.41 -9.41 -27.34
N ASP A 98 -2.11 -9.75 -27.30
CA ASP A 98 -1.03 -8.76 -27.22
C ASP A 98 -1.14 -7.79 -28.39
N GLY A 99 -0.95 -6.49 -28.14
CA GLY A 99 -1.03 -5.44 -29.16
C GLY A 99 -2.41 -4.82 -29.41
N ASP A 100 -3.52 -5.57 -29.28
CA ASP A 100 -4.88 -5.03 -29.47
C ASP A 100 -5.41 -4.31 -28.21
N ASN A 101 -5.05 -4.81 -27.02
CA ASN A 101 -5.29 -4.14 -25.75
C ASN A 101 -3.96 -3.62 -25.16
N GLY A 102 -3.68 -2.33 -25.35
CA GLY A 102 -2.48 -1.66 -24.85
C GLY A 102 -2.33 -1.59 -23.32
N LEU A 103 -3.21 -2.25 -22.56
CA LEU A 103 -3.10 -2.48 -21.11
C LEU A 103 -2.63 -3.90 -20.74
N LEU A 104 -2.58 -4.84 -21.69
CA LEU A 104 -2.17 -6.24 -21.45
C LEU A 104 -0.79 -6.56 -22.03
N ASN A 105 -0.03 -5.53 -22.45
CA ASN A 105 1.29 -5.70 -23.03
C ASN A 105 2.29 -6.21 -21.97
N ARG A 106 2.66 -7.49 -22.08
CA ARG A 106 3.66 -8.12 -21.21
C ARG A 106 5.09 -7.80 -21.64
N SER A 107 5.32 -7.57 -22.94
CA SER A 107 6.65 -7.28 -23.50
C SER A 107 7.28 -6.02 -22.89
N ALA A 108 6.45 -5.06 -22.48
CA ALA A 108 6.91 -3.84 -21.84
C ALA A 108 7.68 -4.09 -20.52
N TYR A 109 7.32 -5.13 -19.76
CA TYR A 109 8.04 -5.51 -18.53
C TYR A 109 9.36 -6.20 -18.87
N TYR A 110 9.35 -7.12 -19.84
CA TYR A 110 10.57 -7.81 -20.28
C TYR A 110 11.55 -6.88 -20.98
N LYS A 111 11.09 -5.80 -21.62
CA LYS A 111 11.95 -4.72 -22.12
C LYS A 111 12.77 -4.08 -21.00
N VAL A 112 12.16 -3.80 -19.84
CA VAL A 112 12.88 -3.27 -18.66
C VAL A 112 13.89 -4.30 -18.17
N ILE A 113 13.48 -5.55 -18.00
CA ILE A 113 14.34 -6.64 -17.51
C ILE A 113 15.52 -6.87 -18.45
N ASN A 114 15.29 -6.94 -19.76
CA ASN A 114 16.33 -7.18 -20.75
C ASN A 114 17.36 -6.05 -20.74
N GLN A 115 16.91 -4.81 -20.60
CA GLN A 115 17.83 -3.66 -20.47
C GLN A 115 18.63 -3.69 -19.18
N CYS A 116 18.03 -4.14 -18.06
CA CYS A 116 18.79 -4.41 -16.85
C CYS A 116 19.82 -5.52 -17.09
N ASN A 117 19.47 -6.60 -17.79
CA ASN A 117 20.38 -7.70 -18.08
C ASN A 117 21.56 -7.24 -18.96
N PHE A 118 21.33 -6.44 -20.01
CA PHE A 118 22.38 -5.84 -20.82
C PHE A 118 23.34 -4.98 -20.00
N TYR A 119 22.82 -4.18 -19.08
CA TYR A 119 23.63 -3.38 -18.17
C TYR A 119 24.47 -4.27 -17.25
N LEU A 120 23.83 -5.22 -16.55
CA LEU A 120 24.45 -6.08 -15.55
C LEU A 120 25.49 -7.03 -16.15
N ALA A 121 25.33 -7.42 -17.42
CA ALA A 121 26.31 -8.26 -18.12
C ALA A 121 27.61 -7.52 -18.46
N LYS A 122 27.59 -6.19 -18.54
CA LYS A 122 28.73 -5.37 -19.02
C LYS A 122 29.32 -4.42 -17.97
N VAL A 123 28.60 -4.16 -16.88
CA VAL A 123 29.04 -3.21 -15.84
C VAL A 123 30.27 -3.74 -15.10
N ASP A 124 31.32 -2.92 -15.05
CA ASP A 124 32.52 -3.20 -14.27
C ASP A 124 32.42 -2.55 -12.88
N THR A 125 32.03 -3.32 -11.87
CA THR A 125 31.94 -2.85 -10.48
C THR A 125 33.29 -2.58 -9.81
N SER A 126 34.40 -2.96 -10.46
CA SER A 126 35.77 -2.67 -10.03
C SER A 126 36.32 -1.36 -10.61
N ALA A 127 35.60 -0.73 -11.55
CA ALA A 127 36.03 0.52 -12.16
C ALA A 127 36.11 1.65 -11.12
N VAL A 128 37.26 2.32 -11.08
CA VAL A 128 37.56 3.43 -10.16
C VAL A 128 37.86 4.70 -10.93
N LYS A 129 37.25 5.81 -10.52
CA LYS A 129 37.60 7.16 -10.98
C LYS A 129 37.73 8.07 -9.76
N ASN A 130 38.83 8.82 -9.66
CA ASN A 130 39.14 9.68 -8.50
C ASN A 130 39.00 8.94 -7.15
N ASN A 131 39.48 7.70 -7.08
CA ASN A 131 39.40 6.83 -5.90
C ASN A 131 37.96 6.46 -5.46
N ILE A 132 36.97 6.62 -6.34
CA ILE A 132 35.57 6.27 -6.09
C ILE A 132 35.15 5.14 -7.05
N TYR A 133 34.56 4.08 -6.50
CA TYR A 133 33.90 3.02 -7.28
C TYR A 133 32.58 3.54 -7.84
N TYR A 134 32.65 4.24 -8.96
CA TYR A 134 31.54 5.02 -9.51
C TYR A 134 30.47 4.18 -10.23
N MET A 135 30.60 2.85 -10.26
CA MET A 135 29.64 1.93 -10.89
C MET A 135 28.79 1.14 -9.91
N LYS A 136 29.25 1.01 -8.66
CA LYS A 136 28.61 0.11 -7.69
C LYS A 136 27.20 0.58 -7.34
N ARG A 137 27.01 1.89 -7.21
CA ARG A 137 25.71 2.49 -6.84
C ARG A 137 24.67 2.28 -7.94
N GLU A 138 25.05 2.47 -9.19
CA GLU A 138 24.20 2.22 -10.36
C GLU A 138 23.91 0.74 -10.55
N TYR A 139 24.91 -0.13 -10.32
CA TYR A 139 24.71 -1.58 -10.30
C TYR A 139 23.61 -1.99 -9.32
N ALA A 140 23.66 -1.49 -8.08
CA ALA A 140 22.64 -1.77 -7.08
C ALA A 140 21.24 -1.38 -7.58
N GLN A 141 21.09 -0.14 -8.07
CA GLN A 141 19.80 0.35 -8.58
C GLN A 141 19.27 -0.45 -9.78
N VAL A 142 20.15 -0.92 -10.66
CA VAL A 142 19.71 -1.77 -11.79
C VAL A 142 19.26 -3.16 -11.33
N VAL A 143 19.92 -3.73 -10.31
CA VAL A 143 19.45 -4.95 -9.65
C VAL A 143 18.06 -4.73 -9.05
N ASP A 144 17.86 -3.62 -8.34
CA ASP A 144 16.58 -3.28 -7.72
C ASP A 144 15.46 -3.08 -8.74
N ILE A 145 15.71 -2.34 -9.83
CA ILE A 145 14.71 -2.14 -10.89
C ILE A 145 14.32 -3.47 -11.54
N ARG A 146 15.29 -4.36 -11.78
CA ARG A 146 15.02 -5.70 -12.33
C ARG A 146 14.16 -6.52 -11.37
N ALA A 147 14.48 -6.51 -10.08
CA ALA A 147 13.71 -7.21 -9.06
C ALA A 147 12.28 -6.66 -8.95
N TRP A 148 12.12 -5.33 -8.93
CA TRP A 148 10.81 -4.67 -8.94
C TRP A 148 9.98 -5.09 -10.16
N ALA A 149 10.57 -5.08 -11.36
CA ALA A 149 9.89 -5.49 -12.58
C ALA A 149 9.40 -6.93 -12.53
N TYR A 150 10.20 -7.85 -11.95
CA TYR A 150 9.78 -9.22 -11.71
C TYR A 150 8.65 -9.35 -10.68
N ILE A 151 8.69 -8.59 -9.59
CA ILE A 151 7.59 -8.55 -8.61
C ILE A 151 6.28 -8.14 -9.32
N GLN A 152 6.31 -7.06 -10.11
CA GLN A 152 5.13 -6.58 -10.84
C GLN A 152 4.63 -7.63 -11.85
N LEU A 153 5.54 -8.31 -12.57
CA LEU A 153 5.20 -9.38 -13.50
C LEU A 153 4.51 -10.56 -12.82
N VAL A 154 5.08 -11.07 -11.72
CA VAL A 154 4.52 -12.22 -11.00
C VAL A 154 3.20 -11.85 -10.36
N GLN A 155 3.06 -10.65 -9.79
CA GLN A 155 1.80 -10.15 -9.25
C GLN A 155 0.69 -10.03 -10.32
N THR A 156 1.07 -9.71 -11.55
CA THR A 156 0.12 -9.52 -12.66
C THR A 156 -0.25 -10.84 -13.36
N TYR A 157 0.73 -11.70 -13.63
CA TYR A 157 0.60 -12.88 -14.49
C TYR A 157 0.75 -14.22 -13.75
N GLY A 158 1.07 -14.20 -12.45
CA GLY A 158 1.16 -15.38 -11.57
C GLY A 158 2.42 -16.21 -11.76
N ARG A 159 2.67 -16.69 -12.98
CA ARG A 159 3.83 -17.50 -13.34
C ARG A 159 4.48 -16.97 -14.61
N VAL A 160 5.77 -16.65 -14.54
CA VAL A 160 6.48 -15.99 -15.65
C VAL A 160 7.86 -16.59 -15.93
N PRO A 161 8.34 -16.61 -17.20
CA PRO A 161 9.72 -16.98 -17.52
C PRO A 161 10.74 -16.14 -16.74
N PHE A 162 11.71 -16.79 -16.10
CA PHE A 162 12.80 -16.09 -15.40
C PHE A 162 14.03 -16.00 -16.29
N ILE A 163 14.37 -14.77 -16.72
CA ILE A 163 15.44 -14.46 -17.68
C ILE A 163 16.42 -13.45 -17.07
N THR A 164 17.68 -13.85 -16.91
CA THR A 164 18.74 -13.00 -16.34
C THR A 164 19.86 -12.68 -17.32
N LYS A 165 19.91 -13.38 -18.46
CA LYS A 165 20.84 -13.09 -19.56
C LYS A 165 20.26 -12.06 -20.53
N PRO A 166 21.12 -11.26 -21.18
CA PRO A 166 20.69 -10.39 -22.26
C PRO A 166 20.10 -11.22 -23.42
N VAL A 167 18.97 -10.75 -23.95
CA VAL A 167 18.33 -11.29 -25.15
C VAL A 167 18.60 -10.33 -26.31
N ASP A 168 19.37 -10.80 -27.29
CA ASP A 168 19.86 -10.04 -28.44
C ASP A 168 19.27 -10.52 -29.77
N ASN A 169 18.26 -11.39 -29.75
CA ASN A 169 17.52 -11.84 -30.93
C ASN A 169 16.16 -12.44 -30.51
N ALA A 170 15.23 -12.52 -31.47
CA ALA A 170 13.83 -12.90 -31.24
C ALA A 170 13.61 -14.42 -31.10
N ASP A 171 14.61 -15.25 -31.42
CA ASP A 171 14.47 -16.70 -31.59
C ASP A 171 14.95 -17.53 -30.38
N THR A 172 15.01 -16.92 -29.19
CA THR A 172 15.54 -17.63 -28.00
C THR A 172 14.67 -18.80 -27.55
N GLY A 173 13.36 -18.75 -27.82
CA GLY A 173 12.36 -19.70 -27.31
C GLY A 173 12.12 -19.60 -25.80
N TRP A 174 12.72 -18.62 -25.12
CA TRP A 174 12.66 -18.46 -23.67
C TRP A 174 11.29 -18.04 -23.14
N GLU A 175 10.38 -17.65 -24.04
CA GLU A 175 8.98 -17.35 -23.73
C GLU A 175 8.21 -18.59 -23.27
N THR A 176 8.54 -19.75 -23.83
CA THR A 176 7.88 -21.03 -23.55
C THR A 176 8.78 -22.01 -22.81
N LYS A 177 10.10 -21.83 -22.92
CA LYS A 177 11.10 -22.61 -22.21
C LYS A 177 12.21 -21.69 -21.73
N PRO A 178 12.02 -20.99 -20.59
CA PRO A 178 13.04 -20.10 -20.03
C PRO A 178 14.38 -20.81 -19.86
N GLU A 179 15.44 -20.02 -19.76
CA GLU A 179 16.76 -20.55 -19.46
C GLU A 179 16.73 -21.42 -18.18
N GLY A 180 17.28 -22.63 -18.27
CA GLY A 180 17.26 -23.60 -17.16
C GLY A 180 15.87 -24.14 -16.80
N ASP A 181 14.85 -23.86 -17.60
CA ASP A 181 13.43 -24.13 -17.32
C ASP A 181 12.95 -23.51 -15.99
N ILE A 182 13.49 -22.33 -15.67
CA ILE A 182 13.18 -21.62 -14.43
C ILE A 182 11.98 -20.69 -14.63
N TRP A 183 10.94 -20.93 -13.85
CA TRP A 183 9.74 -20.11 -13.82
C TRP A 183 9.64 -19.37 -12.49
N ALA A 184 9.48 -18.05 -12.56
CA ALA A 184 9.25 -17.21 -11.41
C ALA A 184 7.77 -17.23 -11.02
N THR A 185 7.52 -17.42 -9.73
CA THR A 185 6.22 -17.48 -9.06
C THR A 185 6.32 -16.79 -7.71
N ALA A 186 5.20 -16.49 -7.06
CA ALA A 186 5.23 -15.89 -5.72
C ALA A 186 6.00 -16.75 -4.69
N ASP A 187 6.02 -18.07 -4.87
CA ASP A 187 6.63 -19.01 -3.92
C ASP A 187 8.16 -19.07 -4.00
N ASN A 188 8.75 -18.84 -5.17
CA ASN A 188 10.19 -18.98 -5.39
C ASN A 188 10.90 -17.66 -5.76
N LEU A 189 10.16 -16.58 -6.03
CA LEU A 189 10.75 -15.35 -6.55
C LEU A 189 11.80 -14.74 -5.61
N VAL A 190 11.56 -14.79 -4.31
CA VAL A 190 12.54 -14.33 -3.31
C VAL A 190 13.83 -15.14 -3.37
N ASP A 191 13.77 -16.46 -3.56
CA ASP A 191 14.96 -17.30 -3.64
C ASP A 191 15.75 -17.05 -4.93
N LEU A 192 15.05 -16.69 -6.02
CA LEU A 192 15.65 -16.34 -7.30
C LEU A 192 16.37 -14.98 -7.27
N LEU A 193 15.89 -14.02 -6.48
CA LEU A 193 16.38 -12.64 -6.50
C LEU A 193 17.20 -12.22 -5.28
N LYS A 194 17.06 -12.89 -4.12
CA LYS A 194 17.65 -12.44 -2.85
C LYS A 194 19.16 -12.28 -2.90
N GLY A 195 19.89 -13.18 -3.57
CA GLY A 195 21.36 -13.13 -3.58
C GLY A 195 21.91 -11.86 -4.24
N ASP A 196 21.31 -11.45 -5.36
CA ASP A 196 21.68 -10.20 -6.03
C ASP A 196 21.23 -8.98 -5.22
N LEU A 197 20.01 -9.04 -4.65
CA LEU A 197 19.47 -7.96 -3.82
C LEU A 197 20.24 -7.73 -2.52
N GLU A 198 20.70 -8.78 -1.83
CA GLU A 198 21.54 -8.66 -0.62
C GLU A 198 22.89 -8.00 -0.95
N ARG A 199 23.44 -8.29 -2.14
CA ARG A 199 24.64 -7.62 -2.64
C ARG A 199 24.40 -6.16 -2.95
N ALA A 200 23.27 -5.84 -3.58
CA ALA A 200 22.84 -4.45 -3.84
C ALA A 200 22.63 -3.70 -2.51
N ASN A 201 21.89 -4.29 -1.58
CA ASN A 201 21.62 -3.77 -0.25
C ASN A 201 22.93 -3.41 0.50
N ALA A 202 23.90 -4.33 0.53
CA ALA A 202 25.20 -4.06 1.15
C ALA A 202 25.94 -2.87 0.50
N ILE A 203 25.81 -2.68 -0.82
CA ILE A 203 26.35 -1.51 -1.52
C ILE A 203 25.60 -0.24 -1.10
N GLU A 204 24.27 -0.27 -1.05
CA GLU A 204 23.45 0.88 -0.68
C GLU A 204 23.75 1.35 0.75
N HIS A 205 23.90 0.41 1.69
CA HIS A 205 24.17 0.72 3.10
C HIS A 205 25.59 1.25 3.32
N THR A 206 26.57 0.82 2.51
CA THR A 206 27.98 1.20 2.69
C THR A 206 28.38 2.42 1.86
N LEU A 207 27.92 2.49 0.61
CA LEU A 207 28.29 3.52 -0.34
C LEU A 207 27.19 4.55 -0.57
N GLY A 208 25.95 4.31 -0.14
CA GLY A 208 24.81 5.15 -0.44
C GLY A 208 24.34 5.02 -1.88
N TYR A 209 23.53 5.98 -2.32
CA TYR A 209 22.80 5.92 -3.59
C TYR A 209 23.37 6.88 -4.65
N PRO A 210 23.08 6.67 -5.95
CA PRO A 210 23.43 7.63 -6.99
C PRO A 210 22.76 9.00 -6.77
N GLN A 211 23.48 10.09 -7.03
CA GLN A 211 22.99 11.46 -6.86
C GLN A 211 23.35 12.28 -8.10
N TYR A 212 22.33 12.67 -8.86
CA TYR A 212 22.45 13.38 -10.14
C TYR A 212 21.81 14.77 -10.12
N GLY A 213 21.37 15.26 -8.96
CA GLY A 213 20.67 16.53 -8.85
C GLY A 213 19.23 16.43 -9.33
N GLU A 214 18.75 17.45 -10.05
CA GLU A 214 17.35 17.57 -10.46
C GLU A 214 17.15 17.24 -11.94
N PHE A 215 16.10 16.48 -12.24
CA PHE A 215 15.60 16.22 -13.58
C PHE A 215 14.50 17.22 -13.92
N ALA A 216 14.67 17.95 -15.02
CA ALA A 216 13.64 18.83 -15.54
C ALA A 216 12.51 18.01 -16.17
N THR A 217 11.26 18.36 -15.83
CA THR A 217 10.07 17.74 -16.45
C THR A 217 9.57 18.51 -17.67
N GLY A 218 10.18 19.66 -17.96
CA GLY A 218 9.66 20.62 -18.91
C GLY A 218 8.62 21.58 -18.31
N ASN A 219 8.13 21.33 -17.09
CA ASN A 219 7.32 22.28 -16.33
C ASN A 219 8.27 23.15 -15.48
N ASP A 220 8.22 24.47 -15.65
CA ASP A 220 9.10 25.41 -14.92
C ASP A 220 8.93 25.33 -13.39
N ASN A 221 7.73 24.98 -12.94
CA ASN A 221 7.38 24.89 -11.53
C ASN A 221 7.63 23.50 -10.94
N PHE A 222 8.11 22.52 -11.73
CA PHE A 222 8.27 21.16 -11.25
C PHE A 222 9.52 20.45 -11.78
N LYS A 223 10.41 20.12 -10.85
CA LYS A 223 11.61 19.33 -11.08
C LYS A 223 11.64 18.16 -10.10
N VAL A 224 12.27 17.07 -10.49
CA VAL A 224 12.36 15.86 -9.66
C VAL A 224 13.80 15.61 -9.28
N ASN A 225 14.09 15.61 -7.97
CA ASN A 225 15.42 15.22 -7.50
C ASN A 225 15.65 13.72 -7.78
N SER A 226 16.88 13.38 -8.18
CA SER A 226 17.29 11.99 -8.44
C SER A 226 17.06 11.05 -7.25
N SER A 227 16.97 11.58 -6.01
CA SER A 227 16.64 10.80 -4.82
C SER A 227 15.29 10.10 -4.88
N TYR A 228 14.34 10.64 -5.63
CA TYR A 228 13.01 10.06 -5.78
C TYR A 228 12.94 9.03 -6.91
N LEU A 229 13.99 8.91 -7.73
CA LEU A 229 14.06 7.92 -8.81
C LEU A 229 14.70 6.60 -8.36
N ARG A 230 15.02 6.49 -7.06
CA ARG A 230 15.75 5.36 -6.49
C ARG A 230 14.79 4.25 -6.09
N PHE A 231 15.19 3.03 -6.37
CA PHE A 231 14.61 1.83 -5.76
C PHE A 231 15.47 1.44 -4.57
N TYR A 232 14.88 0.74 -3.60
CA TYR A 232 15.55 0.43 -2.33
C TYR A 232 15.53 -1.08 -2.12
N SER A 233 16.70 -1.69 -1.97
CA SER A 233 16.79 -3.14 -1.78
C SER A 233 16.04 -3.59 -0.54
N ASP A 234 16.04 -2.80 0.54
CA ASP A 234 15.27 -3.08 1.77
C ASP A 234 13.76 -3.20 1.48
N ILE A 235 13.17 -2.27 0.73
CA ILE A 235 11.73 -2.32 0.43
C ILE A 235 11.40 -3.54 -0.46
N LEU A 236 12.26 -3.82 -1.45
CA LEU A 236 12.03 -4.94 -2.38
C LEU A 236 12.20 -6.30 -1.71
N LEU A 237 13.20 -6.46 -0.84
CA LEU A 237 13.35 -7.67 -0.01
C LEU A 237 12.14 -7.84 0.91
N GLY A 238 11.69 -6.75 1.55
CA GLY A 238 10.46 -6.74 2.34
C GLY A 238 9.25 -7.23 1.55
N ASP A 239 9.05 -6.69 0.34
CA ASP A 239 7.96 -7.08 -0.56
C ASP A 239 8.05 -8.55 -0.99
N LEU A 240 9.26 -9.06 -1.27
CA LEU A 240 9.46 -10.44 -1.69
C LEU A 240 9.13 -11.44 -0.57
N TYR A 241 9.63 -11.20 0.64
CA TYR A 241 9.33 -12.03 1.80
C TYR A 241 7.85 -11.93 2.18
N LEU A 242 7.28 -10.73 2.18
CA LEU A 242 5.86 -10.54 2.47
C LEU A 242 5.00 -11.21 1.40
N TYR A 243 5.38 -11.15 0.12
CA TYR A 243 4.60 -11.75 -0.96
C TYR A 243 4.64 -13.29 -0.93
N ARG A 244 5.79 -13.89 -0.58
CA ARG A 244 5.89 -15.35 -0.36
C ARG A 244 5.08 -15.77 0.86
N GLY A 245 5.31 -15.13 2.01
CA GLY A 245 4.54 -15.34 3.24
C GLY A 245 4.42 -16.79 3.69
N ALA A 246 5.43 -17.63 3.44
CA ALA A 246 5.34 -19.08 3.64
C ALA A 246 5.44 -19.52 5.11
N SER A 247 5.93 -18.64 5.99
CA SER A 247 6.14 -18.95 7.40
C SER A 247 6.20 -17.69 8.26
N LYS A 248 6.15 -17.87 9.59
CA LYS A 248 6.43 -16.80 10.54
C LYS A 248 7.79 -16.13 10.28
N GLN A 249 8.81 -16.89 9.86
CA GLN A 249 10.12 -16.34 9.57
C GLN A 249 10.11 -15.41 8.35
N ASP A 250 9.34 -15.73 7.30
CA ASP A 250 9.19 -14.82 6.16
C ASP A 250 8.61 -13.47 6.59
N TYR A 251 7.61 -13.48 7.48
CA TYR A 251 7.04 -12.25 8.01
C TYR A 251 8.02 -11.46 8.89
N VAL A 252 8.86 -12.15 9.66
CA VAL A 252 9.95 -11.51 10.44
C VAL A 252 11.00 -10.88 9.51
N GLU A 253 11.43 -11.59 8.47
CA GLU A 253 12.38 -11.04 7.49
C GLU A 253 11.78 -9.85 6.73
N ALA A 254 10.50 -9.92 6.35
CA ALA A 254 9.80 -8.79 5.74
C ALA A 254 9.78 -7.57 6.69
N ALA A 255 9.41 -7.79 7.96
CA ALA A 255 9.35 -6.74 8.96
C ALA A 255 10.72 -6.10 9.22
N LYS A 256 11.80 -6.89 9.28
CA LYS A 256 13.19 -6.41 9.44
C LYS A 256 13.59 -5.47 8.31
N ASN A 257 13.30 -5.87 7.07
CA ASN A 257 13.62 -5.09 5.89
C ASN A 257 12.88 -3.75 5.86
N TYR A 258 11.54 -3.76 6.05
CA TYR A 258 10.78 -2.51 6.11
C TYR A 258 11.21 -1.63 7.28
N TYR A 259 11.37 -2.21 8.48
CA TYR A 259 11.78 -1.47 9.67
C TYR A 259 13.15 -0.82 9.49
N TYR A 260 14.12 -1.50 8.88
CA TYR A 260 15.44 -0.92 8.61
C TYR A 260 15.31 0.35 7.77
N PHE A 261 14.60 0.26 6.63
CA PHE A 261 14.33 1.42 5.79
C PHE A 261 13.65 2.55 6.58
N LEU A 262 12.58 2.23 7.31
CA LEU A 262 11.82 3.21 8.09
C LEU A 262 12.65 3.85 9.21
N LYS A 263 13.54 3.10 9.86
CA LYS A 263 14.46 3.59 10.89
C LYS A 263 15.50 4.55 10.31
N GLU A 264 16.02 4.26 9.13
CA GLU A 264 16.93 5.16 8.41
C GLU A 264 16.24 6.46 7.96
N GLN A 265 14.97 6.39 7.58
CA GLN A 265 14.17 7.59 7.30
C GLN A 265 13.89 8.38 8.59
N SER A 266 13.52 7.70 9.68
CA SER A 266 13.29 8.31 10.98
C SER A 266 14.52 9.04 11.52
N ARG A 267 15.73 8.50 11.34
CA ARG A 267 17.00 9.18 11.66
C ARG A 267 17.20 10.50 10.92
N LYS A 268 16.53 10.68 9.77
CA LYS A 268 16.53 11.92 8.97
C LYS A 268 15.33 12.83 9.30
N GLY A 269 14.58 12.52 10.35
CA GLY A 269 13.36 13.24 10.72
C GLY A 269 12.17 12.97 9.80
N VAL A 270 12.21 11.88 9.01
CA VAL A 270 11.13 11.49 8.12
C VAL A 270 10.26 10.44 8.80
N GLY A 271 8.97 10.72 8.91
CA GLY A 271 7.97 9.82 9.47
C GLY A 271 6.58 10.22 8.99
N VAL A 272 5.56 9.45 9.37
CA VAL A 272 4.18 9.75 9.02
C VAL A 272 3.74 11.00 9.78
N SER A 273 3.64 12.12 9.05
CA SER A 273 3.30 13.44 9.62
C SER A 273 1.81 13.68 9.73
N GLY A 274 1.35 14.39 10.77
CA GLY A 274 -0.05 14.76 11.01
C GLY A 274 -0.64 15.79 10.03
N SER A 275 -0.71 15.45 8.74
CA SER A 275 -1.37 16.23 7.70
C SER A 275 -2.65 15.53 7.28
N TYR A 276 -3.69 15.78 8.06
CA TYR A 276 -4.97 15.08 8.03
C TYR A 276 -5.91 15.66 6.97
N ALA A 277 -6.77 14.81 6.40
CA ALA A 277 -8.03 15.24 5.84
C ALA A 277 -9.04 15.35 6.99
N THR A 278 -9.76 16.45 7.07
CA THR A 278 -10.60 16.78 8.24
C THR A 278 -12.01 17.16 7.85
N PHE A 279 -12.92 17.19 8.82
CA PHE A 279 -14.24 17.80 8.67
C PHE A 279 -14.38 19.02 9.58
N GLY A 280 -14.87 20.13 9.03
CA GLY A 280 -15.41 21.26 9.79
C GLY A 280 -16.89 21.04 10.09
N LYS A 281 -17.32 21.32 11.32
CA LYS A 281 -18.73 21.23 11.73
C LYS A 281 -19.43 22.57 11.54
N ASN A 282 -20.55 22.57 10.83
CA ASN A 282 -21.41 23.74 10.61
C ASN A 282 -22.78 23.49 11.22
N ILE A 283 -23.45 24.56 11.63
CA ILE A 283 -24.81 24.53 12.17
C ILE A 283 -25.74 25.13 11.11
N ASN A 284 -26.69 24.33 10.64
CA ASN A 284 -27.70 24.78 9.70
C ASN A 284 -28.77 25.60 10.44
N THR A 285 -29.53 26.42 9.71
CA THR A 285 -30.58 27.29 10.28
C THR A 285 -31.66 26.52 11.06
N ASN A 286 -31.90 25.24 10.70
CA ASN A 286 -32.84 24.35 11.39
C ASN A 286 -32.24 23.66 12.63
N GLY A 287 -31.01 24.00 13.04
CA GLY A 287 -30.30 23.40 14.17
C GLY A 287 -29.63 22.06 13.86
N SER A 288 -29.75 21.51 12.64
CA SER A 288 -29.03 20.29 12.27
C SER A 288 -27.56 20.59 11.95
N TYR A 289 -26.69 19.60 12.13
CA TYR A 289 -25.28 19.74 11.79
C TYR A 289 -24.98 19.27 10.37
N SER A 290 -24.05 19.95 9.71
CA SER A 290 -23.45 19.53 8.44
C SER A 290 -21.92 19.55 8.56
N TYR A 291 -21.27 18.60 7.88
CA TYR A 291 -19.81 18.41 7.98
C TYR A 291 -19.17 18.73 6.62
N SER A 292 -18.27 19.71 6.60
CA SER A 292 -17.56 20.16 5.40
C SER A 292 -16.15 19.58 5.36
N PRO A 293 -15.77 18.79 4.34
CA PRO A 293 -14.43 18.25 4.26
C PRO A 293 -13.39 19.34 3.97
N ASN A 294 -12.20 19.19 4.55
CA ASN A 294 -11.01 19.95 4.22
C ASN A 294 -9.85 18.98 3.95
N ILE A 295 -9.32 19.06 2.74
CA ILE A 295 -8.39 18.06 2.19
C ILE A 295 -6.98 18.60 1.96
N SER A 296 -6.79 19.93 2.00
CA SER A 296 -5.61 20.55 1.42
C SER A 296 -4.32 20.13 2.12
N SER A 297 -4.37 19.95 3.45
CA SER A 297 -3.21 19.47 4.22
C SER A 297 -2.80 18.07 3.78
N TRP A 298 -3.75 17.13 3.68
CA TRP A 298 -3.48 15.76 3.24
C TRP A 298 -3.00 15.69 1.79
N VAL A 299 -3.66 16.40 0.86
CA VAL A 299 -3.24 16.44 -0.56
C VAL A 299 -1.85 17.02 -0.73
N SER A 300 -1.53 18.10 0.01
CA SER A 300 -0.20 18.73 -0.04
C SER A 300 0.94 17.80 0.38
N ARG A 301 0.61 16.71 1.09
CA ARG A 301 1.56 15.72 1.63
C ARG A 301 1.50 14.39 0.87
N GLY A 302 2.04 14.44 -0.34
CA GLY A 302 2.45 13.27 -1.12
C GLY A 302 1.64 13.06 -2.40
N LEU A 303 0.60 13.88 -2.59
CA LEU A 303 -0.35 13.75 -3.69
C LEU A 303 -0.46 15.03 -4.54
N ALA A 304 0.20 16.12 -4.14
CA ALA A 304 0.21 17.37 -4.89
C ALA A 304 0.74 17.18 -6.32
N ALA A 305 0.20 17.94 -7.28
CA ALA A 305 0.51 17.80 -8.70
C ALA A 305 1.97 18.14 -9.06
N THR A 306 2.50 19.18 -8.41
CA THR A 306 3.79 19.81 -8.72
C THR A 306 4.65 20.03 -7.47
N SER A 307 4.44 19.23 -6.43
CA SER A 307 5.22 19.28 -5.19
C SER A 307 5.52 17.87 -4.70
N LEU A 308 6.76 17.67 -4.26
CA LEU A 308 7.23 16.42 -3.66
C LEU A 308 7.62 16.67 -2.22
N ASN A 309 7.42 15.66 -1.39
CA ASN A 309 7.84 15.66 0.01
C ASN A 309 8.24 14.24 0.42
N ALA A 310 8.63 14.08 1.68
CA ALA A 310 9.15 12.82 2.20
C ALA A 310 8.16 11.65 2.21
N GLU A 311 6.86 11.89 1.99
CA GLU A 311 5.88 10.84 1.73
C GLU A 311 6.15 10.12 0.40
N ASN A 312 6.72 10.81 -0.59
CA ASN A 312 7.11 10.23 -1.86
C ASN A 312 8.47 9.54 -1.71
N VAL A 313 8.54 8.22 -1.85
CA VAL A 313 9.79 7.45 -1.66
C VAL A 313 10.44 7.13 -3.01
N THR A 314 9.65 6.53 -3.90
CA THR A 314 10.08 6.18 -5.27
C THR A 314 8.98 6.59 -6.23
N LEU A 315 9.35 7.28 -7.31
CA LEU A 315 8.44 7.77 -8.34
C LEU A 315 9.09 7.81 -9.72
N LEU A 316 8.25 7.90 -10.74
CA LEU A 316 8.68 8.15 -12.12
C LEU A 316 8.10 9.50 -12.58
N PRO A 317 8.92 10.42 -13.11
CA PRO A 317 8.44 11.71 -13.57
C PRO A 317 7.59 11.56 -14.83
N SER A 318 6.67 12.49 -15.05
CA SER A 318 5.99 12.71 -16.32
C SER A 318 6.46 14.04 -16.90
N ALA A 319 6.75 14.06 -18.19
CA ALA A 319 7.05 15.32 -18.88
C ALA A 319 5.81 16.22 -19.00
N ALA A 320 6.03 17.50 -19.25
CA ALA A 320 4.97 18.48 -19.49
C ALA A 320 4.42 18.44 -20.93
N ASN A 321 5.19 17.89 -21.86
CA ASN A 321 4.82 17.68 -23.26
C ASN A 321 5.77 16.64 -23.90
N SER A 322 5.47 16.26 -25.13
CA SER A 322 6.27 15.30 -25.92
C SER A 322 7.67 15.80 -26.32
N THR A 323 7.92 17.12 -26.28
CA THR A 323 9.24 17.72 -26.56
C THR A 323 10.23 17.44 -25.43
N PHE A 324 9.77 17.50 -24.17
CA PHE A 324 10.63 17.28 -23.00
C PHE A 324 10.70 15.81 -22.57
N GLY A 325 9.78 14.97 -23.03
CA GLY A 325 9.79 13.54 -22.72
C GLY A 325 8.41 12.91 -22.85
N ARG A 326 8.19 11.79 -22.16
CA ARG A 326 6.90 11.11 -22.18
C ARG A 326 5.93 11.75 -21.20
N VAL A 327 4.72 12.04 -21.68
CA VAL A 327 3.61 12.51 -20.85
C VAL A 327 2.77 11.29 -20.45
N LEU A 328 2.52 11.12 -19.16
CA LEU A 328 1.84 9.96 -18.56
C LEU A 328 0.37 10.29 -18.26
N THR A 329 -0.46 10.35 -19.32
CA THR A 329 -1.86 10.81 -19.26
C THR A 329 -2.90 9.69 -19.27
N LYS A 330 -2.50 8.44 -19.54
CA LYS A 330 -3.42 7.33 -19.77
C LYS A 330 -4.30 7.05 -18.55
N VAL A 331 -3.73 7.07 -17.35
CA VAL A 331 -4.50 6.82 -16.12
C VAL A 331 -5.54 7.91 -15.89
N ALA A 332 -5.14 9.18 -16.02
CA ALA A 332 -6.03 10.33 -15.85
C ALA A 332 -7.18 10.30 -16.89
N GLN A 333 -6.87 9.93 -18.13
CA GLN A 333 -7.87 9.80 -19.20
C GLN A 333 -8.92 8.73 -18.89
N ILE A 334 -8.51 7.53 -18.44
CA ILE A 334 -9.45 6.46 -18.07
C ILE A 334 -10.35 6.87 -16.90
N TYR A 335 -9.84 7.69 -15.98
CA TYR A 335 -10.62 8.27 -14.88
C TYR A 335 -11.47 9.48 -15.26
N GLY A 336 -11.44 9.91 -16.52
CA GLY A 336 -12.32 10.95 -17.07
C GLY A 336 -11.72 12.35 -17.16
N PHE A 337 -10.40 12.47 -17.19
CA PHE A 337 -9.68 13.74 -17.39
C PHE A 337 -8.96 13.75 -18.74
N ASP A 338 -9.48 14.54 -19.68
CA ASP A 338 -8.81 14.74 -20.97
C ASP A 338 -7.68 15.76 -20.80
N SER A 339 -6.47 15.37 -21.24
CA SER A 339 -5.25 16.17 -21.10
C SER A 339 -4.89 16.91 -22.38
N ASN A 340 -4.42 18.15 -22.27
CA ASN A 340 -3.86 18.91 -23.38
C ASN A 340 -2.51 19.54 -22.99
N SER A 341 -1.46 19.26 -23.76
CA SER A 341 -0.13 19.84 -23.54
C SER A 341 0.09 21.10 -24.37
N THR A 342 0.81 22.08 -23.82
CA THR A 342 1.21 23.31 -24.52
C THR A 342 2.67 23.66 -24.22
N ASN A 343 3.25 24.51 -25.07
CA ASN A 343 4.60 25.06 -24.89
C ASN A 343 4.53 26.59 -24.87
N SER A 344 5.29 27.22 -23.99
CA SER A 344 5.52 28.65 -23.93
C SER A 344 7.02 28.94 -24.01
N THR A 345 7.42 29.87 -24.87
CA THR A 345 8.81 30.34 -24.95
C THR A 345 8.88 31.78 -24.47
N SER A 346 9.71 32.04 -23.47
CA SER A 346 9.96 33.39 -22.96
C SER A 346 10.71 34.24 -24.00
N SER A 347 10.66 35.56 -23.83
CA SER A 347 11.47 36.50 -24.64
C SER A 347 12.98 36.27 -24.51
N SER A 348 13.43 35.62 -23.43
CA SER A 348 14.82 35.20 -23.21
C SER A 348 15.17 33.86 -23.88
N GLY A 349 14.25 33.25 -24.64
CA GLY A 349 14.46 31.99 -25.37
C GLY A 349 14.34 30.73 -24.51
N SER A 350 13.84 30.82 -23.27
CA SER A 350 13.57 29.65 -22.42
C SER A 350 12.21 29.07 -22.77
N THR A 351 12.16 27.79 -23.17
CA THR A 351 10.91 27.08 -23.45
C THR A 351 10.50 26.24 -22.25
N SER A 352 9.22 26.32 -21.89
CA SER A 352 8.57 25.48 -20.89
C SER A 352 7.24 24.96 -21.39
N GLY A 353 6.72 23.93 -20.73
CA GLY A 353 5.48 23.27 -21.08
C GLY A 353 4.52 23.20 -19.90
N SER A 354 3.24 23.01 -20.22
CA SER A 354 2.20 22.73 -19.24
C SER A 354 1.25 21.67 -19.78
N VAL A 355 0.63 20.91 -18.86
CA VAL A 355 -0.47 20.00 -19.16
C VAL A 355 -1.71 20.54 -18.47
N SER A 356 -2.74 20.91 -19.24
CA SER A 356 -4.05 21.23 -18.70
C SER A 356 -4.95 19.99 -18.74
N LEU A 357 -5.83 19.87 -17.74
CA LEU A 357 -6.86 18.85 -17.69
C LEU A 357 -8.23 19.45 -17.96
N SER A 358 -9.12 18.67 -18.54
CA SER A 358 -10.54 18.98 -18.61
C SER A 358 -11.36 17.76 -18.20
N VAL A 359 -12.30 17.97 -17.29
CA VAL A 359 -13.22 16.92 -16.84
C VAL A 359 -14.18 16.58 -17.97
N ASN A 360 -14.23 15.32 -18.38
CA ASN A 360 -15.11 14.84 -19.42
C ASN A 360 -15.90 13.60 -18.94
N TYR A 361 -17.22 13.72 -18.94
CA TYR A 361 -18.12 12.63 -18.56
C TYR A 361 -18.03 11.42 -19.48
N LYS A 362 -17.83 11.64 -20.79
CA LYS A 362 -17.75 10.57 -21.80
C LYS A 362 -16.40 9.87 -21.84
N SER A 363 -15.35 10.52 -21.35
CA SER A 363 -14.01 9.89 -21.21
C SER A 363 -13.90 9.06 -19.92
N ARG A 364 -14.81 9.25 -18.94
CA ARG A 364 -14.80 8.53 -17.66
C ARG A 364 -15.21 7.08 -17.88
N GLN A 365 -14.25 6.18 -18.07
CA GLN A 365 -14.51 4.75 -18.30
C GLN A 365 -14.81 4.00 -17.01
N VAL A 366 -14.27 4.46 -15.88
CA VAL A 366 -14.49 3.86 -14.56
C VAL A 366 -14.82 4.91 -13.51
N GLU A 367 -15.53 4.47 -12.49
CA GLU A 367 -15.89 5.27 -11.33
C GLU A 367 -15.59 4.53 -10.03
N PRO A 368 -15.54 5.23 -8.88
CA PRO A 368 -15.40 4.58 -7.58
C PRO A 368 -16.51 3.56 -7.36
N SER A 369 -16.16 2.34 -6.95
CA SER A 369 -17.13 1.29 -6.66
C SER A 369 -17.98 1.64 -5.44
N ASN A 370 -19.18 1.06 -5.37
CA ASN A 370 -20.03 1.19 -4.18
C ASN A 370 -19.34 0.61 -2.94
N ALA A 371 -18.57 -0.49 -3.08
CA ALA A 371 -17.82 -1.06 -1.97
C ALA A 371 -16.80 -0.07 -1.38
N TYR A 372 -16.04 0.65 -2.23
CA TYR A 372 -15.11 1.68 -1.76
C TYR A 372 -15.83 2.86 -1.11
N LEU A 373 -16.88 3.38 -1.75
CA LEU A 373 -17.67 4.48 -1.21
C LEU A 373 -18.32 4.13 0.14
N ASN A 374 -18.83 2.92 0.26
CA ASN A 374 -19.45 2.42 1.49
C ASN A 374 -18.42 2.12 2.58
N LEU A 375 -17.21 1.69 2.21
CA LEU A 375 -16.10 1.58 3.17
C LEU A 375 -15.73 2.96 3.75
N CYS A 376 -15.58 3.98 2.90
CA CYS A 376 -15.33 5.34 3.36
C CYS A 376 -16.45 5.86 4.25
N LYS A 377 -17.71 5.66 3.85
CA LYS A 377 -18.90 6.09 4.61
C LYS A 377 -19.01 5.40 5.97
N ALA A 378 -18.54 4.15 6.08
CA ALA A 378 -18.61 3.36 7.31
C ALA A 378 -17.56 3.73 8.37
N GLN A 379 -16.64 4.67 8.08
CA GLN A 379 -15.66 5.11 9.06
C GLN A 379 -16.26 6.05 10.11
N ASN A 380 -15.77 5.96 11.35
CA ASN A 380 -16.21 6.81 12.44
C ASN A 380 -15.25 8.00 12.56
N TYR A 381 -15.70 9.17 12.12
CA TYR A 381 -14.94 10.40 12.30
C TYR A 381 -15.13 10.94 13.72
N SER A 382 -14.04 11.07 14.46
CA SER A 382 -14.01 11.52 15.85
C SER A 382 -13.28 12.85 16.01
N VAL A 383 -13.83 13.71 16.87
CA VAL A 383 -13.17 14.94 17.32
C VAL A 383 -13.06 14.93 18.83
N THR A 384 -11.83 14.96 19.32
CA THR A 384 -11.55 15.04 20.75
C THR A 384 -11.46 16.50 21.19
N THR A 385 -12.26 16.88 22.19
CA THR A 385 -12.08 18.14 22.92
C THR A 385 -11.15 17.88 24.10
N SER A 386 -10.20 18.78 24.33
CA SER A 386 -9.21 18.64 25.41
C SER A 386 -9.21 19.87 26.31
N ASP A 387 -8.80 19.68 27.56
CA ASP A 387 -8.52 20.75 28.51
C ASP A 387 -7.29 21.55 28.04
N ASN A 388 -7.43 22.86 27.94
CA ASN A 388 -6.39 23.73 27.37
C ASN A 388 -5.13 23.85 28.26
N THR A 389 -5.18 23.39 29.53
CA THR A 389 -4.08 23.51 30.50
C THR A 389 -3.31 22.20 30.62
N THR A 390 -4.03 21.09 30.70
CA THR A 390 -3.47 19.75 30.92
C THR A 390 -3.32 18.93 29.64
N GLY A 391 -4.00 19.33 28.55
CA GLY A 391 -4.09 18.54 27.32
C GLY A 391 -4.90 17.26 27.46
N ALA A 392 -5.57 17.05 28.61
CA ALA A 392 -6.38 15.87 28.87
C ALA A 392 -7.69 15.92 28.06
N PRO A 393 -8.12 14.82 27.43
CA PRO A 393 -9.39 14.77 26.73
C PRO A 393 -10.52 14.95 27.74
N THR A 394 -11.50 15.78 27.40
CA THR A 394 -12.69 16.05 28.22
C THR A 394 -13.94 15.44 27.61
N SER A 395 -14.00 15.32 26.29
CA SER A 395 -15.08 14.65 25.58
C SER A 395 -14.67 14.25 24.16
N VAL A 396 -15.30 13.20 23.62
CA VAL A 396 -15.18 12.81 22.21
C VAL A 396 -16.54 12.95 21.54
N GLU A 397 -16.57 13.67 20.43
CA GLU A 397 -17.74 13.80 19.57
C GLU A 397 -17.53 12.97 18.28
N TYR A 398 -18.57 12.27 17.84
CA TYR A 398 -18.57 11.54 16.56
C TYR A 398 -19.47 12.24 15.54
N TYR A 399 -18.90 12.56 14.38
CA TYR A 399 -19.61 13.24 13.32
C TYR A 399 -20.46 12.24 12.54
N THR A 400 -21.73 12.13 12.92
CA THR A 400 -22.67 11.14 12.37
C THR A 400 -22.82 11.31 10.86
N GLY A 401 -22.45 10.27 10.09
CA GLY A 401 -22.56 10.26 8.63
C GLY A 401 -21.43 10.97 7.87
N ALA A 402 -20.40 11.46 8.56
CA ALA A 402 -19.24 12.10 7.91
C ALA A 402 -18.35 11.10 7.16
N GLY A 403 -18.09 9.92 7.76
CA GLY A 403 -17.21 8.90 7.16
C GLY A 403 -15.73 9.29 7.17
N ASP A 404 -14.98 8.78 6.20
CA ASP A 404 -13.56 9.11 5.98
C ASP A 404 -13.41 10.41 5.16
N ALA A 405 -12.73 11.40 5.72
CA ALA A 405 -12.50 12.70 5.08
C ALA A 405 -11.64 12.61 3.81
N ARG A 406 -10.78 11.57 3.68
CA ARG A 406 -9.94 11.36 2.48
C ARG A 406 -10.76 11.04 1.25
N LEU A 407 -12.02 10.61 1.40
CA LEU A 407 -12.93 10.38 0.27
C LEU A 407 -13.07 11.65 -0.59
N ALA A 408 -13.15 12.83 0.02
CA ALA A 408 -13.27 14.08 -0.72
C ALA A 408 -11.98 14.46 -1.48
N ALA A 409 -10.83 13.91 -1.09
CA ALA A 409 -9.56 14.11 -1.78
C ALA A 409 -9.27 13.04 -2.84
N THR A 410 -9.93 11.89 -2.75
CA THR A 410 -9.67 10.72 -3.60
C THR A 410 -10.75 10.52 -4.66
N ALA A 411 -12.00 10.80 -4.30
CA ALA A 411 -13.15 10.70 -5.19
C ALA A 411 -14.21 11.80 -4.96
N PRO A 412 -13.87 13.11 -5.10
CA PRO A 412 -14.82 14.21 -4.94
C PRO A 412 -15.88 14.22 -6.04
N ILE A 413 -16.91 15.05 -5.83
CA ILE A 413 -17.98 15.29 -6.80
C ILE A 413 -17.51 16.35 -7.81
N PHE A 414 -17.79 16.13 -9.09
CA PHE A 414 -17.67 17.14 -10.13
C PHE A 414 -19.04 17.44 -10.72
N GLU A 415 -19.23 18.71 -11.07
CA GLU A 415 -20.36 19.20 -11.85
C GLU A 415 -19.91 19.38 -13.30
N THR A 416 -20.47 18.58 -14.21
CA THR A 416 -20.13 18.68 -15.63
C THR A 416 -21.10 19.60 -16.36
N LYS A 417 -20.66 20.15 -17.50
CA LYS A 417 -21.49 21.03 -18.36
C LYS A 417 -22.78 20.35 -18.85
N GLU A 418 -22.82 19.02 -18.84
CA GLU A 418 -23.99 18.20 -19.23
C GLU A 418 -24.98 17.98 -18.07
N GLY A 419 -24.78 18.62 -16.91
CA GLY A 419 -25.73 18.62 -15.79
C GLY A 419 -25.59 17.47 -14.79
N GLY A 420 -24.50 16.69 -14.85
CA GLY A 420 -24.26 15.55 -13.95
C GLY A 420 -23.44 15.93 -12.72
N ARG A 421 -23.89 15.48 -11.53
CA ARG A 421 -23.12 15.48 -10.26
C ARG A 421 -22.61 14.07 -10.00
N ASN A 422 -21.36 13.79 -10.37
CA ASN A 422 -20.78 12.45 -10.27
C ASN A 422 -19.44 12.49 -9.53
N ARG A 423 -19.05 11.38 -8.89
CA ARG A 423 -17.71 11.23 -8.32
C ARG A 423 -16.69 10.86 -9.39
N TYR A 424 -15.52 11.48 -9.35
CA TYR A 424 -14.38 11.19 -10.22
C TYR A 424 -13.18 10.76 -9.38
N ILE A 425 -12.41 9.79 -9.87
CA ILE A 425 -11.17 9.36 -9.24
C ILE A 425 -10.08 10.39 -9.56
N VAL A 426 -9.49 11.02 -8.54
CA VAL A 426 -8.59 12.19 -8.72
C VAL A 426 -7.14 11.98 -8.29
N LYS A 427 -6.71 10.75 -7.99
CA LYS A 427 -5.31 10.50 -7.58
C LYS A 427 -4.25 10.92 -8.61
N GLU A 428 -4.63 10.96 -9.89
CA GLU A 428 -3.79 11.43 -11.01
C GLU A 428 -4.16 12.84 -11.51
N ALA A 429 -5.20 13.42 -10.92
CA ALA A 429 -5.70 14.77 -11.19
C ALA A 429 -6.03 15.46 -9.85
N PRO A 430 -5.06 15.54 -8.91
CA PRO A 430 -5.32 15.94 -7.53
C PRO A 430 -6.03 17.29 -7.47
N VAL A 431 -7.08 17.34 -6.67
CA VAL A 431 -7.90 18.54 -6.49
C VAL A 431 -7.27 19.47 -5.47
N THR A 432 -7.40 20.78 -5.69
CA THR A 432 -6.80 21.79 -4.81
C THR A 432 -7.65 22.01 -3.55
N TYR A 433 -8.98 22.03 -3.72
CA TYR A 433 -9.94 22.16 -2.63
C TYR A 433 -11.28 21.51 -2.99
N VAL A 434 -12.14 21.36 -1.98
CA VAL A 434 -13.53 20.94 -2.10
C VAL A 434 -14.42 21.90 -1.32
N ASN A 435 -15.67 22.06 -1.74
CA ASN A 435 -16.65 22.81 -0.96
C ASN A 435 -17.37 21.90 0.08
N ALA A 436 -18.29 22.49 0.85
CA ALA A 436 -19.08 21.78 1.86
C ALA A 436 -19.83 20.54 1.33
N SER A 437 -20.21 20.55 0.05
CA SER A 437 -20.90 19.44 -0.62
C SER A 437 -19.93 18.42 -1.23
N SER A 438 -18.65 18.46 -0.87
CA SER A 438 -17.57 17.66 -1.48
C SER A 438 -17.40 17.88 -2.99
N THR A 439 -17.88 19.00 -3.54
CA THR A 439 -17.66 19.34 -4.94
C THR A 439 -16.25 19.90 -5.11
N ALA A 440 -15.48 19.31 -6.03
CA ALA A 440 -14.12 19.72 -6.34
C ALA A 440 -14.03 21.12 -6.94
N GLY A 441 -12.99 21.85 -6.57
CA GLY A 441 -12.55 23.08 -7.22
C GLY A 441 -11.04 23.09 -7.39
N GLY A 442 -10.58 23.40 -8.61
CA GLY A 442 -9.18 23.26 -9.01
C GLY A 442 -8.77 21.78 -9.14
N TYR A 443 -8.08 21.43 -10.21
CA TYR A 443 -7.50 20.11 -10.42
C TYR A 443 -6.35 20.23 -11.41
N ASP A 444 -5.24 19.60 -11.07
CA ASP A 444 -3.99 19.76 -11.79
C ASP A 444 -3.45 18.40 -12.26
N PHE A 445 -2.76 18.40 -13.39
CA PHE A 445 -2.10 17.19 -13.86
C PHE A 445 -0.93 16.81 -12.94
N ARG A 446 -0.96 15.59 -12.38
CA ARG A 446 0.13 15.09 -11.56
C ARG A 446 1.33 14.71 -12.43
N HIS A 447 2.42 15.47 -12.31
CA HIS A 447 3.61 15.30 -13.15
C HIS A 447 4.52 14.14 -12.72
N TYR A 448 3.99 13.13 -12.04
CA TYR A 448 4.74 11.94 -11.63
C TYR A 448 3.79 10.79 -11.26
N LYS A 449 4.30 9.56 -11.34
CA LYS A 449 3.63 8.35 -10.85
C LYS A 449 4.37 7.84 -9.62
N SER A 450 3.64 7.63 -8.53
CA SER A 450 4.22 7.07 -7.30
C SER A 450 4.36 5.55 -7.44
N ILE A 451 5.52 5.01 -7.10
CA ILE A 451 5.75 3.56 -6.99
C ILE A 451 5.69 3.13 -5.53
N TYR A 452 6.34 3.90 -4.66
CA TYR A 452 6.28 3.70 -3.21
C TYR A 452 6.00 5.02 -2.51
N ARG A 453 5.03 4.96 -1.58
CA ARG A 453 4.82 6.01 -0.57
C ARG A 453 5.16 5.51 0.82
N LEU A 454 5.52 6.44 1.71
CA LEU A 454 5.90 6.13 3.08
C LEU A 454 4.78 5.39 3.83
N LYS A 455 3.53 5.85 3.75
CA LYS A 455 2.39 5.18 4.41
C LYS A 455 2.13 3.77 3.87
N GLN A 456 2.32 3.54 2.57
CA GLN A 456 2.22 2.20 1.98
C GLN A 456 3.26 1.24 2.58
N ILE A 457 4.49 1.70 2.79
CA ILE A 457 5.56 0.90 3.41
C ILE A 457 5.22 0.62 4.88
N TYR A 458 4.70 1.59 5.63
CA TYR A 458 4.21 1.35 7.00
C TYR A 458 3.06 0.35 7.06
N LEU A 459 2.12 0.38 6.11
CA LEU A 459 1.04 -0.61 6.05
C LEU A 459 1.59 -2.02 5.77
N ARG A 460 2.57 -2.16 4.88
CA ARG A 460 3.23 -3.46 4.62
C ARG A 460 4.04 -3.95 5.82
N TYR A 461 4.68 -3.04 6.54
CA TYR A 461 5.31 -3.34 7.82
C TYR A 461 4.27 -3.80 8.87
N ALA A 462 3.11 -3.14 8.96
CA ALA A 462 2.02 -3.56 9.84
C ALA A 462 1.50 -4.96 9.49
N GLU A 463 1.33 -5.26 8.20
CA GLU A 463 0.97 -6.59 7.70
C GLU A 463 1.99 -7.65 8.14
N ALA A 464 3.28 -7.36 7.95
CA ALA A 464 4.37 -8.25 8.33
C ALA A 464 4.39 -8.53 9.84
N ILE A 465 4.37 -7.51 10.70
CA ILE A 465 4.42 -7.74 12.16
C ILE A 465 3.13 -8.37 12.70
N ASN A 466 1.97 -8.12 12.07
CA ASN A 466 0.73 -8.80 12.41
C ASN A 466 0.86 -10.31 12.23
N ARG A 467 1.32 -10.74 11.05
CA ARG A 467 1.54 -12.16 10.73
C ARG A 467 2.75 -12.77 11.44
N ALA A 468 3.67 -11.94 11.94
CA ALA A 468 4.71 -12.34 12.88
C ALA A 468 4.22 -12.51 14.33
N GLY A 469 2.93 -12.30 14.63
CA GLY A 469 2.33 -12.53 15.96
C GLY A 469 2.28 -11.30 16.88
N TYR A 470 2.35 -10.10 16.29
CA TYR A 470 2.27 -8.81 16.99
C TYR A 470 1.08 -7.96 16.48
N PRO A 471 -0.17 -8.46 16.55
CA PRO A 471 -1.34 -7.80 15.99
C PRO A 471 -1.65 -6.43 16.62
N ARG A 472 -1.32 -6.21 17.89
CA ARG A 472 -1.60 -4.92 18.54
C ARG A 472 -0.59 -3.87 18.17
N LEU A 473 0.68 -4.24 18.04
CA LEU A 473 1.71 -3.39 17.46
C LEU A 473 1.37 -3.03 16.00
N ALA A 474 0.88 -3.99 15.21
CA ALA A 474 0.37 -3.73 13.86
C ALA A 474 -0.78 -2.73 13.86
N TYR A 475 -1.77 -2.92 14.74
CA TYR A 475 -2.88 -1.99 14.87
C TYR A 475 -2.44 -0.59 15.33
N ALA A 476 -1.40 -0.49 16.17
CA ALA A 476 -0.85 0.79 16.57
C ALA A 476 -0.29 1.59 15.38
N VAL A 477 0.23 0.94 14.32
CA VAL A 477 0.61 1.64 13.07
C VAL A 477 -0.60 2.34 12.43
N LEU A 478 -1.77 1.70 12.48
CA LEU A 478 -3.01 2.29 11.95
C LEU A 478 -3.54 3.38 12.88
N ASN A 479 -3.51 3.15 14.19
CA ASN A 479 -4.24 3.97 15.15
C ASN A 479 -3.43 5.13 15.74
N THR A 480 -2.35 4.86 16.46
CA THR A 480 -1.61 5.92 17.20
C THR A 480 -0.29 6.30 16.56
N GLY A 481 0.20 5.48 15.63
CA GLY A 481 1.61 5.45 15.24
C GLY A 481 2.49 4.80 16.31
N LEU A 482 3.66 4.31 15.88
CA LEU A 482 4.67 3.71 16.74
C LEU A 482 5.79 4.71 17.01
N THR A 483 5.90 5.14 18.27
CA THR A 483 6.92 6.04 18.79
C THR A 483 7.21 5.72 20.26
N LYS A 484 8.31 6.23 20.81
CA LYS A 484 8.58 6.18 22.26
C LYS A 484 7.43 6.73 23.11
N ASN A 485 6.70 7.72 22.61
CA ASN A 485 5.65 8.41 23.36
C ASN A 485 4.31 7.69 23.32
N THR A 486 4.09 6.86 22.30
CA THR A 486 2.82 6.15 22.08
C THR A 486 2.88 4.69 22.51
N VAL A 487 4.05 4.05 22.44
CA VAL A 487 4.21 2.64 22.87
C VAL A 487 4.41 2.59 24.39
N PRO A 488 3.58 1.84 25.15
CA PRO A 488 3.75 1.70 26.59
C PRO A 488 4.97 0.85 26.95
N GLU A 489 5.58 1.12 28.09
CA GLU A 489 6.69 0.34 28.63
C GLU A 489 6.19 -0.74 29.60
N LEU A 490 6.93 -1.85 29.70
CA LEU A 490 6.70 -2.87 30.71
C LEU A 490 7.35 -2.47 32.03
N GLY A 491 6.56 -2.46 33.10
CA GLY A 491 7.04 -2.50 34.48
C GLY A 491 6.91 -3.90 35.06
N ASP A 492 7.70 -4.19 36.09
CA ASP A 492 7.63 -5.42 36.85
C ASP A 492 7.38 -5.14 38.35
N SER A 493 6.74 -6.09 39.01
CA SER A 493 6.45 -6.03 40.44
C SER A 493 6.36 -7.43 41.02
N ILE A 494 6.39 -7.56 42.34
CA ILE A 494 6.19 -8.84 43.02
C ILE A 494 4.75 -8.89 43.53
N ALA A 495 3.97 -9.84 43.03
CA ALA A 495 2.67 -10.18 43.59
C ALA A 495 2.86 -11.17 44.75
N TYR A 496 2.20 -10.91 45.88
CA TYR A 496 2.22 -11.77 47.06
C TYR A 496 0.85 -12.42 47.24
N ASP A 497 0.83 -13.73 47.47
CA ASP A 497 -0.33 -14.47 47.95
C ASP A 497 -0.06 -14.88 49.40
N ASP A 498 -0.59 -14.07 50.33
CA ASP A 498 -0.41 -14.31 51.77
C ASP A 498 -1.13 -15.58 52.25
N ALA A 499 -2.17 -16.04 51.56
CA ALA A 499 -2.87 -17.27 51.92
C ALA A 499 -2.04 -18.49 51.52
N ALA A 500 -1.44 -18.46 50.33
CA ALA A 500 -0.59 -19.52 49.82
C ALA A 500 0.87 -19.43 50.32
N HIS A 501 1.28 -18.34 50.97
CA HIS A 501 2.67 -18.04 51.33
C HIS A 501 3.62 -18.06 50.11
N THR A 502 3.15 -17.54 48.97
CA THR A 502 3.92 -17.51 47.72
C THR A 502 4.12 -16.08 47.21
N LYS A 503 5.20 -15.87 46.45
CA LYS A 503 5.48 -14.62 45.74
C LYS A 503 5.83 -14.91 44.27
N GLN A 504 5.39 -14.05 43.37
CA GLN A 504 5.58 -14.23 41.93
C GLN A 504 5.91 -12.89 41.25
N LEU A 505 6.86 -12.90 40.32
CA LEU A 505 7.13 -11.76 39.45
C LEU A 505 5.96 -11.58 38.47
N VAL A 506 5.35 -10.39 38.49
CA VAL A 506 4.25 -10.00 37.61
C VAL A 506 4.62 -8.76 36.81
N TYR A 507 4.04 -8.64 35.62
CA TYR A 507 4.30 -7.53 34.69
C TYR A 507 3.05 -6.67 34.51
N TYR A 508 3.24 -5.37 34.35
CA TYR A 508 2.17 -4.41 34.10
C TYR A 508 2.62 -3.34 33.08
N LEU A 509 1.66 -2.58 32.53
CA LEU A 509 1.96 -1.44 31.65
C LEU A 509 2.22 -0.19 32.49
N ASP A 510 3.38 0.43 32.35
CA ASP A 510 3.72 1.67 33.04
C ASP A 510 3.18 2.88 32.26
N SER A 511 2.06 3.43 32.74
CA SER A 511 1.41 4.60 32.12
C SER A 511 2.17 5.92 32.32
N THR A 512 3.19 5.95 33.19
CA THR A 512 3.97 7.17 33.47
C THR A 512 5.07 7.43 32.44
N LYS A 513 5.38 6.43 31.60
CA LYS A 513 6.48 6.48 30.63
C LYS A 513 6.08 7.08 29.29
N THR A 514 4.78 7.21 29.03
CA THR A 514 4.25 7.85 27.83
C THR A 514 4.06 9.34 28.06
N THR A 515 4.63 10.19 27.21
CA THR A 515 4.48 11.66 27.32
C THR A 515 3.13 12.18 26.79
N THR A 516 2.40 11.34 26.05
CA THR A 516 1.02 11.60 25.57
C THR A 516 0.09 10.47 26.04
N PRO A 517 -0.15 10.31 27.36
CA PRO A 517 -0.90 9.17 27.90
C PRO A 517 -2.33 9.10 27.32
N TYR A 518 -2.88 10.23 26.91
CA TYR A 518 -4.22 10.31 26.34
C TYR A 518 -4.32 9.87 24.87
N HIS A 519 -3.19 9.53 24.23
CA HIS A 519 -3.10 9.02 22.86
C HIS A 519 -2.14 7.82 22.79
N ALA A 520 -1.84 7.19 23.93
CA ALA A 520 -0.94 6.06 23.99
C ALA A 520 -1.63 4.73 23.65
N ALA A 521 -0.86 3.81 23.07
CA ALA A 521 -1.29 2.49 22.62
C ALA A 521 -1.40 1.48 23.77
N PHE A 522 -2.10 1.83 24.85
CA PHE A 522 -2.32 0.96 26.03
C PHE A 522 -3.10 -0.33 25.71
N PHE A 523 -3.64 -0.45 24.49
CA PHE A 523 -4.19 -1.70 24.01
C PHE A 523 -3.12 -2.75 23.73
N ILE A 524 -1.86 -2.36 23.45
CA ILE A 524 -0.72 -3.27 23.35
C ILE A 524 -0.54 -3.92 24.74
N GLY A 525 -1.02 -5.16 24.87
CA GLY A 525 -1.13 -5.82 26.15
C GLY A 525 0.22 -6.28 26.69
N VAL A 526 0.27 -6.55 27.99
CA VAL A 526 1.45 -7.09 28.68
C VAL A 526 2.01 -8.33 27.97
N ASP A 527 1.14 -9.27 27.59
CA ASP A 527 1.54 -10.51 26.91
C ASP A 527 2.29 -10.22 25.60
N GLU A 528 1.81 -9.29 24.78
CA GLU A 528 2.42 -8.97 23.50
C GLU A 528 3.75 -8.23 23.65
N LEU A 529 3.86 -7.29 24.59
CA LEU A 529 5.13 -6.63 24.87
C LEU A 529 6.17 -7.62 25.41
N ARG A 530 5.76 -8.58 26.25
CA ARG A 530 6.67 -9.63 26.74
C ARG A 530 7.14 -10.53 25.61
N ARG A 531 6.25 -10.94 24.69
CA ARG A 531 6.64 -11.66 23.47
C ARG A 531 7.61 -10.84 22.62
N ALA A 532 7.35 -9.55 22.46
CA ALA A 532 8.21 -8.66 21.67
C ALA A 532 9.59 -8.48 22.32
N GLN A 533 9.67 -8.27 23.63
CA GLN A 533 10.97 -8.14 24.34
C GLN A 533 11.76 -9.45 24.37
N ALA A 534 11.08 -10.60 24.34
CA ALA A 534 11.71 -11.91 24.26
C ALA A 534 12.16 -12.29 22.84
N GLU A 535 11.79 -11.52 21.82
CA GLU A 535 12.19 -11.75 20.43
C GLU A 535 13.71 -11.54 20.26
N PRO A 536 14.49 -12.58 19.86
CA PRO A 536 15.93 -12.45 19.69
C PRO A 536 16.36 -11.31 18.75
N GLU A 537 15.53 -10.97 17.77
CA GLU A 537 15.78 -9.89 16.82
C GLU A 537 14.97 -8.60 17.09
N TYR A 538 14.49 -8.40 18.33
CA TYR A 538 13.66 -7.23 18.72
C TYR A 538 14.18 -5.89 18.19
N ALA A 539 15.48 -5.60 18.36
CA ALA A 539 16.10 -4.35 17.94
C ALA A 539 16.11 -4.12 16.42
N LYS A 540 15.85 -5.17 15.63
CA LYS A 540 15.85 -5.13 14.16
C LYS A 540 14.47 -4.90 13.56
N PHE A 541 13.37 -5.05 14.31
CA PHE A 541 12.03 -4.83 13.74
C PHE A 541 10.93 -4.40 14.71
N LEU A 542 11.16 -4.32 16.03
CA LEU A 542 10.13 -4.00 17.03
C LEU A 542 10.53 -2.86 17.98
N ASP A 543 11.75 -2.32 17.87
CA ASP A 543 12.26 -1.30 18.79
C ASP A 543 11.91 0.14 18.38
N PHE A 544 10.99 0.77 19.10
CA PHE A 544 10.59 2.16 18.89
C PHE A 544 11.01 3.11 20.01
N THR A 545 11.99 2.70 20.84
CA THR A 545 12.41 3.46 22.04
C THR A 545 13.22 4.72 21.74
N SER A 546 13.69 4.91 20.51
CA SER A 546 14.40 6.10 20.08
C SER A 546 13.48 7.31 19.90
N ASN A 547 13.98 8.51 20.24
CA ASN A 547 13.27 9.79 20.01
C ASN A 547 13.19 10.19 18.53
N ASN A 548 13.83 9.46 17.62
CA ASN A 548 13.80 9.78 16.19
C ASN A 548 12.45 9.45 15.54
N TRP A 549 11.66 8.57 16.15
CA TRP A 549 10.38 8.14 15.60
C TRP A 549 9.33 9.25 15.78
N SER A 550 8.82 9.77 14.66
CA SER A 550 7.75 10.77 14.62
C SER A 550 6.67 10.29 13.66
N ASN A 551 5.82 9.39 14.17
CA ASN A 551 4.74 8.77 13.41
C ASN A 551 3.40 9.01 14.10
N VAL A 552 2.37 9.30 13.31
CA VAL A 552 0.97 9.28 13.75
C VAL A 552 0.24 8.11 13.07
N GLY A 553 -0.97 7.80 13.53
CA GLY A 553 -1.78 6.72 12.93
C GLY A 553 -2.19 7.02 11.50
N ILE A 554 -2.07 6.02 10.62
CA ILE A 554 -2.51 6.16 9.22
C ILE A 554 -4.04 6.30 9.14
N HIS A 555 -4.79 5.57 9.96
CA HIS A 555 -6.25 5.64 10.00
C HIS A 555 -6.76 7.03 10.42
N GLU A 556 -6.03 7.70 11.32
CA GLU A 556 -6.38 9.02 11.82
C GLU A 556 -6.33 10.09 10.73
N MET A 557 -5.57 9.84 9.64
CA MET A 557 -5.46 10.73 8.47
C MET A 557 -6.81 11.05 7.83
N GLY A 558 -7.80 10.19 7.99
CA GLY A 558 -9.14 10.38 7.47
C GLY A 558 -10.24 10.42 8.53
N THR A 559 -9.95 10.02 9.76
CA THR A 559 -10.96 9.80 10.82
C THR A 559 -10.80 10.70 12.05
N GLY A 560 -9.75 11.52 12.08
CA GLY A 560 -9.43 12.37 13.22
C GLY A 560 -8.55 11.66 14.25
N VAL A 561 -7.94 12.44 15.15
CA VAL A 561 -7.02 11.93 16.16
C VAL A 561 -7.80 11.27 17.30
N THR A 562 -7.49 10.01 17.54
CA THR A 562 -8.05 9.19 18.61
C THR A 562 -7.51 9.62 19.97
N SER A 563 -8.32 9.41 20.99
CA SER A 563 -7.91 9.65 22.38
C SER A 563 -8.30 8.49 23.28
N SER A 564 -7.80 8.51 24.51
CA SER A 564 -8.14 7.55 25.56
C SER A 564 -9.64 7.49 25.89
N MET A 565 -10.41 8.52 25.53
CA MET A 565 -11.87 8.55 25.66
C MET A 565 -12.61 8.04 24.41
N ASP A 566 -11.89 7.75 23.32
CA ASP A 566 -12.49 7.22 22.09
C ASP A 566 -12.94 5.77 22.31
N SER A 567 -14.25 5.57 22.27
CA SER A 567 -14.87 4.26 22.39
C SER A 567 -15.00 3.54 21.04
N LEU A 568 -15.32 4.26 19.96
CA LEU A 568 -15.67 3.70 18.64
C LEU A 568 -14.46 3.30 17.79
N ASN A 569 -13.34 4.00 17.92
CA ASN A 569 -12.09 3.67 17.25
C ASN A 569 -11.10 2.95 18.18
N SER A 570 -11.55 2.50 19.37
CA SER A 570 -10.71 1.73 20.29
C SER A 570 -10.38 0.34 19.74
N PHE A 571 -9.20 -0.19 20.06
CA PHE A 571 -8.81 -1.57 19.71
C PHE A 571 -9.85 -2.59 20.21
N ALA A 572 -10.32 -2.44 21.45
CA ALA A 572 -11.28 -3.36 22.04
C ALA A 572 -12.60 -3.42 21.28
N LEU A 573 -13.08 -2.28 20.76
CA LEU A 573 -14.29 -2.28 19.96
C LEU A 573 -14.01 -2.68 18.50
N ALA A 574 -12.98 -2.12 17.88
CA ALA A 574 -12.57 -2.44 16.51
C ALA A 574 -12.35 -3.95 16.34
N VAL A 575 -11.67 -4.60 17.29
CA VAL A 575 -11.35 -6.03 17.25
C VAL A 575 -12.41 -6.89 17.95
N HIS A 576 -12.81 -6.55 19.17
CA HIS A 576 -13.65 -7.42 20.03
C HIS A 576 -15.10 -6.91 20.25
N GLY A 577 -15.53 -5.86 19.55
CA GLY A 577 -16.89 -5.31 19.63
C GLY A 577 -17.89 -6.02 18.70
N ASN A 578 -19.17 -5.98 19.06
CA ASN A 578 -20.29 -6.34 18.16
C ASN A 578 -20.62 -5.15 17.23
N ILE A 579 -21.02 -5.40 15.98
CA ILE A 579 -21.54 -4.41 15.01
C ILE A 579 -22.52 -3.40 15.60
N ALA A 580 -23.51 -3.83 16.38
CA ALA A 580 -24.52 -2.97 17.00
C ALA A 580 -23.93 -1.94 17.98
N LYS A 581 -22.68 -2.15 18.41
CA LYS A 581 -21.94 -1.23 19.28
C LYS A 581 -20.80 -0.50 18.55
N GLY A 582 -20.71 -0.62 17.21
CA GLY A 582 -19.62 -0.06 16.40
C GLY A 582 -18.42 -0.99 16.24
N GLY A 583 -18.53 -2.26 16.67
CA GLY A 583 -17.45 -3.23 16.57
C GLY A 583 -17.21 -3.70 15.16
N LYS A 584 -16.05 -3.32 14.60
CA LYS A 584 -15.73 -3.59 13.20
C LYS A 584 -15.50 -5.09 12.97
N ILE A 585 -14.74 -5.80 13.81
CA ILE A 585 -14.22 -7.13 13.45
C ILE A 585 -14.85 -8.32 14.17
N LYS A 586 -15.13 -8.31 15.48
CA LYS A 586 -15.86 -9.44 16.08
C LYS A 586 -17.27 -9.56 15.52
N GLY A 587 -17.89 -8.46 15.12
CA GLY A 587 -19.06 -8.48 14.26
C GLY A 587 -18.81 -9.15 12.91
N ARG A 588 -17.70 -8.81 12.22
CA ARG A 588 -17.25 -9.49 10.99
C ARG A 588 -17.00 -10.99 11.20
N ILE A 589 -16.40 -11.42 12.31
CA ILE A 589 -16.14 -12.83 12.63
C ILE A 589 -17.46 -13.57 12.87
N LEU A 590 -18.43 -12.97 13.57
CA LEU A 590 -19.78 -13.56 13.74
C LEU A 590 -20.54 -13.67 12.40
N GLN A 591 -20.38 -12.69 11.51
CA GLN A 591 -21.02 -12.66 10.19
C GLN A 591 -20.30 -13.54 9.15
N GLU A 592 -18.98 -13.66 9.23
CA GLU A 592 -18.19 -14.66 8.50
C GLU A 592 -18.58 -16.06 8.95
N LYS A 593 -18.85 -16.25 10.25
CA LYS A 593 -19.45 -17.48 10.77
C LYS A 593 -20.87 -17.69 10.23
N GLU A 594 -21.68 -16.67 9.96
CA GLU A 594 -22.98 -16.81 9.27
C GLU A 594 -22.82 -17.12 7.76
N ARG A 595 -21.86 -16.47 7.08
CA ARG A 595 -21.45 -16.79 5.69
C ARG A 595 -20.98 -18.23 5.56
N CYS A 596 -20.21 -18.71 6.53
CA CYS A 596 -19.75 -20.08 6.63
C CYS A 596 -20.80 -21.03 7.26
N ALA A 597 -21.81 -20.56 8.00
CA ALA A 597 -22.87 -21.43 8.54
C ALA A 597 -23.85 -21.90 7.47
N ALA A 598 -23.95 -21.19 6.35
CA ALA A 598 -24.55 -21.73 5.12
C ALA A 598 -23.73 -22.90 4.52
N LEU A 599 -22.51 -23.14 5.01
CA LEU A 599 -21.52 -24.13 4.58
C LEU A 599 -20.65 -24.63 5.78
N ALA A 600 -21.30 -25.21 6.79
CA ALA A 600 -20.75 -25.98 7.93
C ALA A 600 -19.86 -25.29 9.02
N GLU A 601 -20.39 -25.41 10.26
CA GLU A 601 -20.00 -25.24 11.68
C GLU A 601 -18.62 -24.78 12.24
N THR A 602 -18.77 -24.01 13.36
CA THR A 602 -17.90 -23.76 14.56
C THR A 602 -16.70 -22.80 14.43
N ASN A 603 -16.24 -21.98 15.41
CA ASN A 603 -16.52 -21.73 16.85
C ASN A 603 -15.85 -20.38 17.24
N VAL A 604 -16.49 -19.45 17.97
CA VAL A 604 -15.79 -18.39 18.73
C VAL A 604 -16.61 -18.02 19.98
N GLN A 605 -16.04 -18.29 21.16
CA GLN A 605 -16.58 -17.89 22.47
C GLN A 605 -15.87 -16.64 23.00
N SER A 606 -16.62 -15.80 23.71
CA SER A 606 -16.24 -14.45 24.12
C SER A 606 -15.25 -14.39 25.28
N ILE A 607 -14.26 -13.50 25.20
CA ILE A 607 -13.40 -13.11 26.34
C ILE A 607 -13.62 -11.63 26.67
N LYS A 608 -13.98 -11.33 27.93
CA LYS A 608 -13.96 -9.98 28.52
C LYS A 608 -12.64 -9.84 29.30
N ARG A 609 -11.78 -8.88 28.95
CA ARG A 609 -10.67 -8.48 29.85
C ARG A 609 -11.06 -7.25 30.67
N ARG A 610 -10.83 -7.39 31.97
CA ARG A 610 -10.97 -6.36 33.01
C ARG A 610 -9.81 -5.37 32.89
N VAL A 611 -10.13 -4.08 32.84
CA VAL A 611 -9.21 -3.01 33.21
C VAL A 611 -9.35 -2.81 34.71
N ARG A 612 -8.27 -3.01 35.48
CA ARG A 612 -8.24 -2.68 36.91
C ARG A 612 -7.81 -1.21 36.99
N LEU A 613 -8.73 -0.35 37.40
CA LEU A 613 -8.44 1.05 37.78
C LEU A 613 -7.57 1.07 39.05
N PRO A 614 -6.81 2.16 39.29
CA PRO A 614 -5.92 2.26 40.44
C PRO A 614 -6.69 2.15 41.76
N TRP A 615 -6.07 1.45 42.70
CA TRP A 615 -6.56 1.29 44.06
C TRP A 615 -6.46 2.64 44.78
N ASN A 616 -7.61 3.28 45.02
CA ASN A 616 -7.70 4.43 45.91
C ASN A 616 -7.64 3.90 47.35
N ASP A 617 -6.47 3.99 47.99
CA ASP A 617 -6.39 3.93 49.44
C ASP A 617 -6.11 5.33 49.98
N VAL A 618 -7.17 5.96 50.49
CA VAL A 618 -7.04 7.04 51.47
C VAL A 618 -6.68 6.37 52.79
N VAL A 619 -5.42 6.47 53.19
CA VAL A 619 -4.98 6.06 54.53
C VAL A 619 -4.81 7.32 55.37
N THR A 620 -5.68 7.49 56.36
CA THR A 620 -5.47 8.43 57.47
C THR A 620 -4.39 7.87 58.40
N PRO A 621 -3.44 8.69 58.88
CA PRO A 621 -2.40 8.22 59.78
C PRO A 621 -2.96 8.09 61.21
N GLU A 622 -2.88 6.90 61.79
CA GLU A 622 -2.90 6.74 63.25
C GLU A 622 -1.47 6.49 63.74
N GLU A 623 -1.03 7.35 64.66
CA GLU A 623 0.20 7.18 65.42
C GLU A 623 0.05 6.04 66.42
N GLY A 624 0.98 5.07 66.39
CA GLY A 624 1.06 4.02 67.40
C GLY A 624 2.31 3.17 67.22
N GLY A 625 3.34 3.44 68.04
CA GLY A 625 4.59 2.70 68.03
C GLY A 625 4.47 1.28 68.58
N THR A 626 4.94 0.30 67.81
CA THR A 626 5.63 -0.94 68.23
C THR A 626 6.43 -1.44 67.01
N THR A 627 7.59 -2.06 67.23
CA THR A 627 8.44 -2.60 66.15
C THR A 627 7.80 -3.86 65.56
N THR A 628 6.76 -3.66 64.76
CA THR A 628 6.19 -4.70 63.90
C THR A 628 7.15 -4.88 62.72
N PRO A 629 7.67 -6.10 62.45
CA PRO A 629 8.52 -6.33 61.29
C PRO A 629 7.80 -5.86 60.03
N SER A 630 8.53 -5.21 59.12
CA SER A 630 7.92 -4.65 57.92
C SER A 630 7.23 -5.76 57.10
N LEU A 631 6.24 -5.41 56.28
CA LEU A 631 5.60 -6.38 55.38
C LEU A 631 6.64 -7.12 54.50
N GLU A 632 7.77 -6.48 54.18
CA GLU A 632 8.89 -7.11 53.48
C GLU A 632 9.63 -8.14 54.34
N GLU A 633 9.84 -7.88 55.63
CA GLU A 633 10.46 -8.83 56.55
C GLU A 633 9.56 -10.04 56.82
N GLN A 634 8.24 -9.83 56.88
CA GLN A 634 7.27 -10.92 57.09
C GLN A 634 7.12 -11.84 55.86
N ARG A 635 7.36 -11.30 54.65
CA ARG A 635 7.21 -12.02 53.38
C ARG A 635 8.53 -12.55 52.83
N LYS A 636 9.62 -12.45 53.58
CA LYS A 636 10.97 -12.85 53.16
C LYS A 636 11.04 -14.32 52.76
N ASP A 637 10.36 -15.17 53.53
CA ASP A 637 10.41 -16.64 53.41
C ASP A 637 9.33 -17.21 52.48
N TYR A 638 8.57 -16.37 51.76
CA TYR A 638 7.57 -16.83 50.81
C TYR A 638 8.23 -17.61 49.66
N GLU A 639 7.59 -18.72 49.26
CA GLU A 639 8.02 -19.54 48.13
C GLU A 639 7.95 -18.72 46.84
N THR A 640 9.04 -18.72 46.06
CA THR A 640 9.09 -17.98 44.80
C THR A 640 8.58 -18.87 43.67
N LEU A 641 7.48 -18.46 43.06
CA LEU A 641 6.94 -19.12 41.88
C LEU A 641 7.56 -18.53 40.61
N ASP A 642 7.72 -19.38 39.59
CA ASP A 642 8.16 -18.94 38.27
C ASP A 642 7.16 -17.93 37.67
N PRO A 643 7.62 -16.90 36.93
CA PRO A 643 6.73 -15.98 36.26
C PRO A 643 5.83 -16.71 35.25
N VAL A 644 4.56 -16.32 35.16
CA VAL A 644 3.65 -16.87 34.15
C VAL A 644 4.19 -16.57 32.76
N GLU A 645 4.30 -17.56 31.87
CA GLU A 645 4.70 -17.35 30.48
C GLU A 645 3.70 -16.45 29.73
N PRO A 646 4.15 -15.55 28.83
CA PRO A 646 3.23 -14.71 28.08
C PRO A 646 2.36 -15.55 27.15
N LEU A 647 1.07 -15.23 27.06
CA LEU A 647 0.17 -15.94 26.17
C LEU A 647 0.61 -15.82 24.71
N ALA A 648 0.39 -16.86 23.92
CA ALA A 648 0.56 -16.82 22.47
C ALA A 648 -0.38 -15.78 21.82
N ALA A 649 -0.02 -15.31 20.63
CA ALA A 649 -0.89 -14.43 19.85
C ALA A 649 -2.17 -15.18 19.45
N ASP A 650 -3.32 -14.52 19.58
CA ASP A 650 -4.62 -15.09 19.19
C ASP A 650 -4.76 -15.08 17.66
N PRO A 651 -4.91 -16.24 16.98
CA PRO A 651 -5.10 -16.28 15.53
C PRO A 651 -6.31 -15.48 15.05
N ALA A 652 -7.39 -15.41 15.84
CA ALA A 652 -8.55 -14.60 15.50
C ALA A 652 -8.23 -13.11 15.53
N GLU A 653 -7.36 -12.68 16.44
CA GLU A 653 -6.86 -11.30 16.54
C GLU A 653 -5.95 -10.94 15.35
N ILE A 654 -5.11 -11.87 14.90
CA ILE A 654 -4.24 -11.70 13.72
C ILE A 654 -5.08 -11.51 12.45
N ASN A 655 -6.03 -12.42 12.17
CA ASN A 655 -6.90 -12.32 10.99
C ASN A 655 -7.77 -11.06 11.03
N ALA A 656 -8.14 -10.65 12.24
CA ALA A 656 -8.92 -9.46 12.46
C ALA A 656 -8.15 -8.20 12.07
N VAL A 657 -6.94 -8.03 12.60
CA VAL A 657 -6.08 -6.90 12.28
C VAL A 657 -5.65 -6.92 10.82
N GLU A 658 -5.41 -8.09 10.22
CA GLU A 658 -5.11 -8.22 8.79
C GLU A 658 -6.24 -7.65 7.92
N THR A 659 -7.49 -7.92 8.29
CA THR A 659 -8.66 -7.36 7.60
C THR A 659 -8.75 -5.83 7.75
N LEU A 660 -8.37 -5.27 8.90
CA LEU A 660 -8.30 -3.81 9.07
C LEU A 660 -7.19 -3.19 8.23
N ILE A 661 -6.03 -3.84 8.15
CA ILE A 661 -4.94 -3.42 7.29
C ILE A 661 -5.40 -3.45 5.82
N ALA A 662 -6.12 -4.50 5.42
CA ALA A 662 -6.74 -4.60 4.11
C ALA A 662 -7.72 -3.44 3.85
N ASP A 663 -8.57 -3.09 4.80
CA ASP A 663 -9.46 -1.93 4.65
C ASP A 663 -8.66 -0.61 4.59
N GLU A 664 -7.59 -0.46 5.37
CA GLU A 664 -6.76 0.75 5.36
C GLU A 664 -5.98 0.91 4.05
N TYR A 665 -5.53 -0.18 3.40
CA TYR A 665 -5.02 -0.11 2.03
C TYR A 665 -6.04 0.50 1.08
N ALA A 666 -7.32 0.12 1.19
CA ALA A 666 -8.37 0.73 0.36
C ALA A 666 -8.62 2.21 0.73
N LEU A 667 -8.48 2.62 1.98
CA LEU A 667 -8.72 4.01 2.38
C LEU A 667 -7.55 4.95 2.03
N GLU A 668 -6.30 4.51 2.24
CA GLU A 668 -5.12 5.35 2.06
C GLU A 668 -4.53 5.29 0.64
N THR A 669 -4.44 4.09 0.07
CA THR A 669 -3.71 3.83 -1.20
C THR A 669 -4.63 3.50 -2.38
N ALA A 670 -5.94 3.76 -2.27
CA ALA A 670 -6.86 3.57 -3.38
C ALA A 670 -6.44 4.35 -4.63
N TYR A 671 -6.57 3.68 -5.79
CA TYR A 671 -6.25 4.19 -7.12
C TYR A 671 -4.77 4.51 -7.37
N GLU A 672 -3.88 3.90 -6.57
CA GLU A 672 -2.43 3.96 -6.74
C GLU A 672 -1.86 2.66 -7.34
N GLY A 673 -2.72 1.74 -7.80
CA GLY A 673 -2.30 0.58 -8.57
C GLY A 673 -1.77 -0.60 -7.76
N THR A 674 -2.09 -0.66 -6.47
CA THR A 674 -1.57 -1.68 -5.54
C THR A 674 -2.64 -2.66 -5.07
N ARG A 675 -3.91 -2.25 -5.14
CA ARG A 675 -5.01 -2.92 -4.44
C ARG A 675 -5.20 -4.37 -4.82
N MET A 676 -5.25 -4.72 -6.11
CA MET A 676 -5.41 -6.12 -6.53
C MET A 676 -4.27 -6.98 -6.00
N PHE A 677 -3.04 -6.46 -6.02
CA PHE A 677 -1.86 -7.18 -5.56
C PHE A 677 -1.86 -7.36 -4.04
N ASP A 678 -2.34 -6.36 -3.29
CA ASP A 678 -2.56 -6.48 -1.84
C ASP A 678 -3.63 -7.52 -1.51
N LEU A 679 -4.77 -7.53 -2.23
CA LEU A 679 -5.81 -8.53 -2.05
C LEU A 679 -5.30 -9.96 -2.30
N ILE A 680 -4.56 -10.18 -3.40
CA ILE A 680 -3.97 -11.49 -3.71
C ILE A 680 -3.00 -11.92 -2.62
N ARG A 681 -2.12 -11.02 -2.17
CA ARG A 681 -1.12 -11.33 -1.14
C ARG A 681 -1.78 -11.74 0.18
N ILE A 682 -2.74 -10.96 0.65
CA ILE A 682 -3.49 -11.26 1.88
C ILE A 682 -4.29 -12.56 1.74
N ALA A 683 -4.93 -12.81 0.60
CA ALA A 683 -5.62 -14.07 0.34
C ALA A 683 -4.68 -15.27 0.42
N ARG A 684 -3.46 -15.17 -0.11
CA ARG A 684 -2.45 -16.22 0.02
C ARG A 684 -2.04 -16.45 1.46
N HIS A 685 -1.83 -15.39 2.25
CA HIS A 685 -1.50 -15.50 3.68
C HIS A 685 -2.58 -16.22 4.46
N MET A 686 -3.83 -15.85 4.20
CA MET A 686 -5.01 -16.48 4.79
C MET A 686 -5.11 -17.96 4.41
N ASN A 687 -4.89 -18.33 3.14
CA ASN A 687 -4.88 -19.72 2.70
C ASN A 687 -3.76 -20.56 3.34
N LEU A 688 -2.60 -19.94 3.61
CA LEU A 688 -1.46 -20.58 4.27
C LEU A 688 -1.60 -20.65 5.80
N ASP A 689 -2.60 -19.99 6.39
CA ASP A 689 -2.83 -20.04 7.84
C ASP A 689 -3.47 -21.36 8.25
N SER A 690 -2.73 -22.15 9.03
CA SER A 690 -3.18 -23.43 9.59
C SER A 690 -4.41 -23.33 10.50
N ASN A 691 -4.78 -22.13 10.97
CA ASN A 691 -5.96 -21.89 11.79
C ASN A 691 -7.24 -21.62 10.97
N THR A 692 -7.13 -21.58 9.64
CA THR A 692 -8.27 -21.35 8.74
C THR A 692 -8.39 -22.47 7.70
N ALA A 693 -9.49 -22.48 6.93
CA ALA A 693 -9.62 -23.41 5.81
C ALA A 693 -8.62 -23.07 4.70
N ALA A 694 -8.12 -24.07 3.97
CA ALA A 694 -7.11 -23.88 2.93
C ALA A 694 -7.53 -22.93 1.78
N ASP A 695 -8.84 -22.74 1.59
CA ASP A 695 -9.42 -21.82 0.59
C ASP A 695 -10.06 -20.57 1.22
N TYR A 696 -9.77 -20.29 2.50
CA TYR A 696 -10.40 -19.20 3.25
C TYR A 696 -10.09 -17.83 2.63
N GLY A 697 -8.82 -17.57 2.33
CA GLY A 697 -8.37 -16.36 1.63
C GLY A 697 -8.91 -16.27 0.21
N THR A 698 -9.00 -17.40 -0.50
CA THR A 698 -9.61 -17.47 -1.84
C THR A 698 -11.06 -17.02 -1.83
N LYS A 699 -11.85 -17.51 -0.87
CA LYS A 699 -13.23 -17.07 -0.65
C LYS A 699 -13.31 -15.61 -0.24
N TRP A 700 -12.39 -15.15 0.61
CA TRP A 700 -12.34 -13.76 1.07
C TRP A 700 -12.10 -12.78 -0.08
N LEU A 701 -11.10 -13.04 -0.94
CA LEU A 701 -10.82 -12.21 -2.11
C LEU A 701 -12.00 -12.19 -3.08
N ALA A 702 -12.53 -13.38 -3.41
CA ALA A 702 -13.69 -13.51 -4.28
C ALA A 702 -14.88 -12.71 -3.75
N TRP A 703 -15.14 -12.78 -2.45
CA TRP A 703 -16.23 -12.07 -1.80
C TRP A 703 -16.05 -10.55 -1.83
N LYS A 704 -14.84 -10.04 -1.51
CA LYS A 704 -14.53 -8.60 -1.54
C LYS A 704 -14.80 -8.01 -2.93
N ILE A 705 -14.32 -8.67 -3.99
CA ILE A 705 -14.43 -8.17 -5.36
C ILE A 705 -15.86 -8.36 -5.91
N ALA A 706 -16.52 -9.49 -5.60
CA ALA A 706 -17.92 -9.73 -6.00
C ALA A 706 -18.92 -8.74 -5.39
N ARG A 707 -18.51 -8.00 -4.35
CA ARG A 707 -19.32 -6.97 -3.70
C ARG A 707 -19.01 -5.55 -4.17
N ARG A 708 -18.17 -5.34 -5.17
CA ARG A 708 -17.83 -3.98 -5.66
C ARG A 708 -19.04 -3.11 -5.97
N ASN A 709 -20.13 -3.70 -6.48
CA ASN A 709 -21.37 -3.00 -6.84
C ASN A 709 -22.42 -3.01 -5.71
N PHE A 710 -22.16 -3.66 -4.58
CA PHE A 710 -23.09 -3.75 -3.47
C PHE A 710 -23.25 -2.39 -2.79
N ASP A 711 -24.50 -1.91 -2.70
CA ASP A 711 -24.85 -0.65 -2.08
C ASP A 711 -25.37 -0.86 -0.64
N GLY A 712 -24.42 -1.06 0.27
CA GLY A 712 -24.65 -1.20 1.70
C GLY A 712 -23.33 -1.20 2.46
N ALA A 713 -23.38 -1.16 3.80
CA ALA A 713 -22.15 -1.15 4.58
C ALA A 713 -21.29 -2.40 4.27
N PRO A 714 -19.94 -2.35 4.39
CA PRO A 714 -19.06 -3.39 3.85
C PRO A 714 -19.46 -4.84 4.19
N TYR A 715 -20.00 -5.10 5.39
CA TYR A 715 -20.43 -6.43 5.86
C TYR A 715 -21.94 -6.52 6.16
N GLU A 716 -22.72 -5.54 5.69
CA GLU A 716 -24.17 -5.63 5.73
C GLU A 716 -24.64 -6.71 4.77
N THR A 717 -25.45 -7.66 5.25
CA THR A 717 -25.93 -8.82 4.48
C THR A 717 -24.80 -9.54 3.72
N PRO A 718 -23.88 -10.24 4.41
CA PRO A 718 -22.70 -10.85 3.78
C PRO A 718 -23.03 -11.83 2.65
N ALA A 719 -24.23 -12.43 2.66
CA ALA A 719 -24.71 -13.34 1.62
C ALA A 719 -25.02 -12.65 0.27
N THR A 720 -25.12 -11.32 0.23
CA THR A 720 -25.46 -10.58 -1.00
C THR A 720 -24.20 -10.23 -1.79
N TYR A 721 -23.97 -10.88 -2.92
CA TYR A 721 -22.83 -10.59 -3.81
C TYR A 721 -23.14 -11.06 -5.23
N ASP A 722 -22.35 -10.61 -6.21
CA ASP A 722 -22.43 -11.14 -7.57
C ASP A 722 -21.93 -12.58 -7.60
N GLY A 723 -22.86 -13.54 -7.65
CA GLY A 723 -22.55 -14.97 -7.63
C GLY A 723 -21.73 -15.45 -8.83
N LEU A 724 -21.86 -14.80 -10.00
CA LEU A 724 -21.09 -15.15 -11.19
C LEU A 724 -19.64 -14.69 -11.03
N LEU A 725 -19.44 -13.45 -10.59
CA LEU A 725 -18.10 -12.92 -10.33
C LEU A 725 -17.41 -13.66 -9.17
N PHE A 726 -18.16 -13.97 -8.11
CA PHE A 726 -17.68 -14.80 -7.00
C PHE A 726 -17.22 -16.17 -7.49
N GLY A 727 -18.06 -16.88 -8.26
CA GLY A 727 -17.73 -18.19 -8.80
C GLY A 727 -16.50 -18.16 -9.72
N LYS A 728 -16.33 -17.11 -10.53
CA LYS A 728 -15.11 -16.90 -11.33
C LYS A 728 -13.87 -16.77 -10.42
N LEU A 729 -13.96 -16.01 -9.35
CA LEU A 729 -12.81 -15.69 -8.50
C LEU A 729 -12.44 -16.81 -7.51
N LEU A 730 -13.26 -17.85 -7.37
CA LEU A 730 -12.85 -19.07 -6.66
C LEU A 730 -11.76 -19.85 -7.41
N VAL A 731 -11.60 -19.62 -8.71
CA VAL A 731 -10.52 -20.21 -9.52
C VAL A 731 -9.32 -19.27 -9.50
N GLU A 732 -8.25 -19.64 -8.78
CA GLU A 732 -7.07 -18.77 -8.55
C GLU A 732 -6.38 -18.33 -9.85
N ASP A 733 -6.42 -19.15 -10.90
CA ASP A 733 -5.89 -18.78 -12.23
C ASP A 733 -6.57 -17.53 -12.82
N ASN A 734 -7.78 -17.18 -12.37
CA ASN A 734 -8.48 -15.97 -12.78
C ASN A 734 -7.98 -14.72 -12.05
N TRP A 735 -7.23 -14.88 -10.94
CA TRP A 735 -6.59 -13.76 -10.23
C TRP A 735 -5.42 -13.18 -10.99
N TYR A 736 -4.99 -13.84 -12.06
CA TYR A 736 -3.88 -13.43 -12.91
C TYR A 736 -4.38 -13.16 -14.33
N ILE A 737 -3.70 -12.25 -15.02
CA ILE A 737 -3.96 -11.98 -16.43
C ILE A 737 -3.44 -13.16 -17.25
N ILE A 738 -4.24 -13.58 -18.23
CA ILE A 738 -3.83 -14.63 -19.17
C ILE A 738 -2.56 -14.19 -19.88
N SER A 739 -1.53 -15.04 -19.86
CA SER A 739 -0.36 -14.81 -20.72
C SER A 739 -0.82 -14.70 -22.17
N PRO A 740 -0.33 -13.71 -22.94
CA PRO A 740 -0.78 -13.56 -24.31
C PRO A 740 -0.57 -14.85 -25.10
N VAL A 741 -1.56 -15.22 -25.93
CA VAL A 741 -1.43 -16.38 -26.81
C VAL A 741 -0.60 -15.94 -28.01
N TYR A 742 0.66 -16.36 -28.04
CA TYR A 742 1.54 -16.10 -29.17
C TYR A 742 1.22 -17.09 -30.29
N ASN A 743 0.74 -16.58 -31.42
CA ASN A 743 0.58 -17.41 -32.61
C ASN A 743 1.98 -17.74 -33.14
N LYS A 744 2.25 -19.04 -33.28
CA LYS A 744 3.42 -19.56 -34.01
C LYS A 744 3.30 -19.30 -35.49
#